data_AF-A0A951BCU1-F1
#
_entry.id   AF-A0A951BCU1-F1
#
_cell.length_a   1.000
_cell.length_b   1.000
_cell.length_c   1.000
_cell.angle_alpha   90.00
_cell.angle_beta   90.00
_cell.angle_gamma   90.00
#
_symmetry.space_group_name_H-M   'P 1'
#
loop_
_entity.id
_entity.type
_entity.pdbx_description
1 polymer ?
#
loop_
_entity_poly.entity_id
_entity_poly.type
_entity_poly.pdbx_seq_one_letter_code
_entity_poly.pdbx_strand_id
1 'polypeptide(L)'
;MTGELAQGVVGDPLLNGGIFLFFVLVTLVIVFRASRRTKTAADYYAAGRSFTGPQNGVAISGDYLSAASFLGIAGAIAVYGYDGFLYSIGFLVAWLVALLLVAELLRNTGKFTMGDVLSFRMRRRPVRAAAAVSTLVVSFFYLLAQMAGAGGLVALLLNVKGTGAQRLVVAVVGLLMIFYVLVGGMRGTTWVQIVKATLLIIGAGMLTAWALGSFGLNLSALLGEAAARSSHGQSVLAPGLQYGKNITTKIDFVSLGLALVLGTAGLPHILMRFYTVPSAKEARRTVVWAIWLIGTFYLFSLVIGYAAAALVEGGPQRIASMPGEENSAAPLLAYQLGGEVLLGFISAVAFATILAVVAGLTITASASFAHDVYANVIKRGNLDPDREVLVARITACIIGSLAVGGGIVALGQNVAFLVALAFAVAASANLPTILYSLFWKRFNTSGVLWSMYGGLISSVLLIVLSPAASGTPKSMFPSLDFAIFPLRNPALISVPLAFLLGYFGTVFSKGEATDEAKFAEMEVRALTGAGAERSLVTTQLRPSQPRPPLTTMPPRSTGIAPIISAGSAPASPHRGRRRRILIATGVIGGMIIFMISVSMSRVLASAPPGADTTPQLGPNTAADVGPEVAIPALGGTIQVGKTPGFVAVSPNGRHAYVANRDARVVTVVDTAINQVTATIPIPAGPPQFLAFAPDSRTLYITLFNDQRTIHAIDVLDTASNTVIATIPQPARPYLPAISRDGKRLFIPNHDTASLSVVGTDTNKVIAEVKVAPNPHWVAFSRDGSRAYTANHESNLVSVIDTTTLEVLATIPVGTSPHSIAAHPNLPLVANVNYDAGTMSMIDTTTDKVVATIPVGRNPQDITWAPDGRFAYVVNEGSNTVTVIDARTNQVTATIPTGSRPTSIAVLPNGRQAYVSNLDSGTLTVLELTG
;
A
#
# COMPACT_ATOMS: atom_id res chain seq x y z
N MET A 1 29.02 -49.27 19.02
CA MET A 1 30.06 -49.00 18.01
C MET A 1 30.06 -47.51 17.71
N THR A 2 31.24 -46.92 17.60
CA THR A 2 31.45 -45.46 17.55
C THR A 2 31.18 -44.87 16.18
N GLY A 3 30.67 -43.64 16.14
CA GLY A 3 30.22 -42.97 14.92
C GLY A 3 31.29 -42.87 13.83
N GLU A 4 31.05 -43.54 12.72
CA GLU A 4 31.48 -43.02 11.43
C GLU A 4 30.66 -41.77 11.09
N LEU A 5 31.33 -40.75 10.59
CA LEU A 5 30.71 -39.54 10.05
C LEU A 5 29.89 -39.93 8.82
N ALA A 6 28.57 -40.12 9.00
CA ALA A 6 27.63 -40.46 7.94
C ALA A 6 27.82 -39.48 6.77
N GLN A 7 28.34 -40.01 5.67
CA GLN A 7 29.01 -39.22 4.65
C GLN A 7 28.01 -38.31 3.94
N GLY A 8 28.34 -37.02 3.83
CA GLY A 8 27.41 -36.00 3.35
C GLY A 8 26.92 -36.24 1.91
N VAL A 9 25.81 -36.95 1.77
CA VAL A 9 25.00 -37.09 0.57
C VAL A 9 23.60 -36.66 0.99
N VAL A 10 23.14 -35.50 0.50
CA VAL A 10 21.75 -35.08 0.69
C VAL A 10 21.00 -35.51 -0.56
N GLY A 11 20.49 -36.74 -0.46
CA GLY A 11 19.57 -37.32 -1.41
C GLY A 11 20.11 -37.72 -2.77
N ASP A 12 19.19 -38.12 -3.66
CA ASP A 12 19.50 -38.59 -5.02
C ASP A 12 19.68 -37.40 -5.98
N PRO A 13 20.90 -37.13 -6.50
CA PRO A 13 21.13 -36.02 -7.41
C PRO A 13 20.35 -36.11 -8.73
N LEU A 14 20.00 -37.32 -9.19
CA LEU A 14 19.25 -37.52 -10.43
C LEU A 14 17.78 -37.13 -10.26
N LEU A 15 17.14 -37.60 -9.18
CA LEU A 15 15.76 -37.24 -8.85
C LEU A 15 15.63 -35.74 -8.55
N ASN A 16 16.53 -35.21 -7.70
CA ASN A 16 16.56 -33.78 -7.36
C ASN A 16 16.84 -32.91 -8.59
N GLY A 17 17.80 -33.29 -9.43
CA GLY A 17 18.09 -32.62 -10.71
C GLY A 17 16.92 -32.69 -11.70
N GLY A 18 16.18 -33.80 -11.73
CA GLY A 18 14.99 -33.99 -12.58
C GLY A 18 13.81 -33.10 -12.18
N ILE A 19 13.45 -33.08 -10.89
CA ILE A 19 12.41 -32.20 -10.34
C ILE A 19 12.77 -30.72 -10.59
N PHE A 20 14.03 -30.36 -10.35
CA PHE A 20 14.58 -29.04 -10.62
C PHE A 20 14.47 -28.65 -12.10
N LEU A 21 14.92 -29.50 -13.03
CA LEU A 21 14.89 -29.21 -14.46
C LEU A 21 13.45 -29.07 -14.98
N PHE A 22 12.53 -29.93 -14.53
CA PHE A 22 11.11 -29.82 -14.85
C PHE A 22 10.55 -28.44 -14.44
N PHE A 23 10.85 -27.98 -13.22
CA PHE A 23 10.39 -26.68 -12.73
C PHE A 23 10.98 -25.50 -13.51
N VAL A 24 12.26 -25.60 -13.90
CA VAL A 24 12.92 -24.62 -14.79
C VAL A 24 12.21 -24.57 -16.15
N LEU A 25 11.86 -25.71 -16.75
CA LEU A 25 11.13 -25.75 -18.02
C LEU A 25 9.72 -25.13 -17.89
N VAL A 26 8.97 -25.43 -16.83
CA VAL A 26 7.64 -24.83 -16.58
C VAL A 26 7.73 -23.31 -16.43
N THR A 27 8.69 -22.80 -15.66
CA THR A 27 8.87 -21.34 -15.51
C THR A 27 9.30 -20.67 -16.81
N LEU A 28 10.12 -21.33 -17.63
CA LEU A 28 10.51 -20.85 -18.97
C LEU A 28 9.30 -20.71 -19.91
N VAL A 29 8.38 -21.69 -19.91
CA VAL A 29 7.15 -21.65 -20.70
C VAL A 29 6.24 -20.49 -20.28
N ILE A 30 6.14 -20.21 -18.96
CA ILE A 30 5.38 -19.06 -18.43
C ILE A 30 5.99 -17.73 -18.93
N VAL A 31 7.31 -17.57 -18.84
CA VAL A 31 8.03 -16.40 -19.36
C VAL A 31 7.78 -16.20 -20.85
N PHE A 32 7.94 -17.25 -21.65
CA PHE A 32 7.76 -17.20 -23.10
C PHE A 32 6.32 -16.89 -23.52
N ARG A 33 5.32 -17.35 -22.73
CA ARG A 33 3.91 -17.03 -22.97
C ARG A 33 3.60 -15.58 -22.61
N ALA A 34 4.18 -15.04 -21.54
CA ALA A 34 3.98 -13.66 -21.09
C ALA A 34 4.67 -12.63 -22.01
N SER A 35 5.87 -12.93 -22.52
CA SER A 35 6.65 -12.01 -23.36
C SER A 35 6.09 -11.80 -24.77
N ARG A 36 5.25 -12.72 -25.30
CA ARG A 36 4.54 -12.54 -26.59
C ARG A 36 3.66 -11.26 -26.65
N ARG A 37 3.43 -10.58 -25.52
CA ARG A 37 2.67 -9.32 -25.43
C ARG A 37 3.51 -8.05 -25.27
N THR A 38 4.83 -8.12 -25.15
CA THR A 38 5.69 -6.91 -25.12
C THR A 38 6.03 -6.46 -26.54
N LYS A 39 5.40 -5.38 -27.02
CA LYS A 39 5.64 -4.81 -28.36
C LYS A 39 6.16 -3.37 -28.34
N THR A 40 6.03 -2.64 -27.23
CA THR A 40 6.45 -1.23 -27.11
C THR A 40 7.44 -1.03 -25.98
N ALA A 41 8.19 0.07 -25.99
CA ALA A 41 9.05 0.46 -24.86
C ALA A 41 8.25 0.61 -23.55
N ALA A 42 7.00 1.05 -23.60
CA ALA A 42 6.12 1.13 -22.43
C ALA A 42 5.66 -0.25 -21.90
N ASP A 43 5.50 -1.25 -22.77
CA ASP A 43 5.32 -2.64 -22.34
C ASP A 43 6.61 -3.22 -21.74
N TYR A 44 7.76 -2.89 -22.32
CA TYR A 44 9.06 -3.41 -21.90
C TYR A 44 9.52 -2.83 -20.55
N TYR A 45 9.32 -1.53 -20.31
CA TYR A 45 9.77 -0.81 -19.10
C TYR A 45 8.70 -0.48 -18.06
N ALA A 46 7.40 -0.59 -18.38
CA ALA A 46 6.32 -0.29 -17.43
C ALA A 46 5.12 -1.25 -17.55
N ALA A 47 5.27 -2.35 -18.30
CA ALA A 47 4.21 -3.33 -18.57
C ALA A 47 2.87 -2.72 -19.05
N GLY A 48 2.91 -1.58 -19.75
CA GLY A 48 1.72 -0.84 -20.21
C GLY A 48 0.87 -0.22 -19.09
N ARG A 49 1.39 -0.19 -17.85
CA ARG A 49 0.70 0.30 -16.64
C ARG A 49 -0.66 -0.37 -16.40
N SER A 50 -0.70 -1.69 -16.55
CA SER A 50 -1.94 -2.49 -16.58
C SER A 50 -2.16 -3.39 -15.35
N PHE A 51 -1.28 -3.37 -14.35
CA PHE A 51 -1.43 -4.22 -13.16
C PHE A 51 -2.27 -3.54 -12.08
N THR A 52 -3.10 -4.32 -11.38
CA THR A 52 -3.83 -3.83 -10.19
C THR A 52 -2.90 -3.79 -8.98
N GLY A 53 -3.28 -3.01 -7.96
CA GLY A 53 -2.57 -2.91 -6.69
C GLY A 53 -2.33 -4.27 -6.01
N PRO A 54 -3.31 -5.18 -5.91
CA PRO A 54 -3.08 -6.53 -5.37
C PRO A 54 -2.09 -7.35 -6.21
N GLN A 55 -2.24 -7.38 -7.54
CA GLN A 55 -1.33 -8.12 -8.43
C GLN A 55 0.11 -7.61 -8.33
N ASN A 56 0.29 -6.29 -8.37
CA ASN A 56 1.59 -5.67 -8.24
C ASN A 56 2.12 -5.80 -6.79
N GLY A 57 1.25 -5.86 -5.79
CA GLY A 57 1.63 -6.11 -4.39
C GLY A 57 2.27 -7.48 -4.22
N VAL A 58 1.65 -8.53 -4.77
CA VAL A 58 2.24 -9.88 -4.81
C VAL A 58 3.54 -9.88 -5.64
N ALA A 59 3.62 -9.12 -6.74
CA ALA A 59 4.84 -9.01 -7.54
C ALA A 59 5.99 -8.31 -6.79
N ILE A 60 5.69 -7.24 -6.05
CA ILE A 60 6.66 -6.55 -5.19
C ILE A 60 7.10 -7.44 -4.02
N SER A 61 6.18 -8.18 -3.40
CA SER A 61 6.54 -9.25 -2.46
C SER A 61 7.47 -10.26 -3.12
N GLY A 62 7.26 -10.61 -4.39
CA GLY A 62 8.19 -11.44 -5.16
C GLY A 62 9.59 -10.84 -5.28
N ASP A 63 9.73 -9.57 -5.70
CA ASP A 63 11.05 -8.93 -5.80
C ASP A 63 11.77 -8.88 -4.43
N TYR A 64 11.02 -8.70 -3.34
CA TYR A 64 11.54 -8.56 -1.98
C TYR A 64 11.84 -9.89 -1.26
N LEU A 65 10.98 -10.88 -1.45
CA LEU A 65 11.17 -12.25 -0.99
C LEU A 65 12.15 -12.98 -1.94
N SER A 66 13.42 -12.58 -1.82
CA SER A 66 14.55 -13.14 -2.55
C SER A 66 15.21 -14.31 -1.80
N ALA A 67 16.28 -14.88 -2.35
CA ALA A 67 17.03 -15.93 -1.65
C ALA A 67 17.62 -15.46 -0.31
N ALA A 68 17.85 -14.15 -0.14
CA ALA A 68 18.19 -13.59 1.17
C ALA A 68 17.06 -13.84 2.18
N SER A 69 15.84 -13.49 1.80
CA SER A 69 14.66 -13.57 2.67
C SER A 69 14.30 -15.02 3.04
N PHE A 70 14.45 -15.97 2.10
CA PHE A 70 14.16 -17.38 2.38
C PHE A 70 15.36 -18.16 2.94
N LEU A 71 16.45 -18.26 2.17
CA LEU A 71 17.60 -19.09 2.53
C LEU A 71 18.49 -18.39 3.57
N GLY A 72 18.84 -17.12 3.32
CA GLY A 72 19.78 -16.37 4.15
C GLY A 72 19.27 -16.10 5.57
N ILE A 73 18.02 -15.66 5.72
CA ILE A 73 17.40 -15.41 7.04
C ILE A 73 17.10 -16.70 7.78
N ALA A 74 16.52 -17.73 7.14
CA ALA A 74 16.30 -19.02 7.80
C ALA A 74 17.62 -19.63 8.29
N GLY A 75 18.68 -19.50 7.48
CA GLY A 75 20.05 -19.85 7.86
C GLY A 75 20.60 -19.07 9.04
N ALA A 76 20.47 -17.74 9.01
CA ALA A 76 20.91 -16.88 10.10
C ALA A 76 20.16 -17.17 11.41
N ILE A 77 18.86 -17.48 11.35
CA ILE A 77 18.07 -17.89 12.52
C ILE A 77 18.49 -19.29 13.00
N ALA A 78 18.75 -20.24 12.09
CA ALA A 78 19.19 -21.58 12.46
C ALA A 78 20.56 -21.57 13.17
N VAL A 79 21.48 -20.69 12.77
CA VAL A 79 22.86 -20.65 13.30
C VAL A 79 23.05 -19.62 14.44
N TYR A 80 22.41 -18.45 14.34
CA TYR A 80 22.58 -17.34 15.29
C TYR A 80 21.31 -17.00 16.10
N GLY A 81 20.19 -17.69 15.85
CA GLY A 81 18.98 -17.56 16.65
C GLY A 81 18.29 -16.21 16.52
N TYR A 82 18.02 -15.60 17.68
CA TYR A 82 17.32 -14.33 17.79
C TYR A 82 17.99 -13.22 16.97
N ASP A 83 19.33 -13.16 16.98
CA ASP A 83 20.10 -12.16 16.23
C ASP A 83 19.92 -12.29 14.71
N GLY A 84 19.69 -13.50 14.20
CA GLY A 84 19.35 -13.74 12.80
C GLY A 84 17.94 -13.25 12.45
N PHE A 85 16.99 -13.34 13.38
CA PHE A 85 15.61 -12.89 13.17
C PHE A 85 15.50 -11.36 13.06
N LEU A 86 16.42 -10.61 13.67
CA LEU A 86 16.43 -9.14 13.64
C LEU A 86 16.50 -8.56 12.22
N TYR A 87 17.05 -9.28 11.24
CA TYR A 87 17.00 -8.90 9.81
C TYR A 87 15.55 -8.73 9.33
N SER A 88 14.65 -9.65 9.71
CA SER A 88 13.23 -9.64 9.33
C SER A 88 12.49 -8.39 9.81
N ILE A 89 12.83 -7.89 11.01
CA ILE A 89 12.21 -6.70 11.59
C ILE A 89 12.58 -5.46 10.76
N GLY A 90 13.87 -5.28 10.45
CA GLY A 90 14.33 -4.18 9.62
C GLY A 90 13.68 -4.17 8.23
N PHE A 91 13.59 -5.35 7.60
CA PHE A 91 12.92 -5.53 6.31
C PHE A 91 11.41 -5.23 6.36
N LEU A 92 10.69 -5.61 7.42
CA LEU A 92 9.27 -5.31 7.55
C LEU A 92 9.01 -3.80 7.76
N VAL A 93 9.75 -3.16 8.67
CA VAL A 93 9.58 -1.73 9.01
C VAL A 93 9.90 -0.82 7.81
N ALA A 94 10.83 -1.22 6.96
CA ALA A 94 11.23 -0.45 5.77
C ALA A 94 10.06 -0.16 4.79
N TRP A 95 9.02 -1.01 4.78
CA TRP A 95 7.84 -0.80 3.96
C TRP A 95 6.95 0.35 4.43
N LEU A 96 6.98 0.69 5.73
CA LEU A 96 6.32 1.90 6.23
C LEU A 96 7.03 3.16 5.71
N VAL A 97 8.36 3.14 5.66
CA VAL A 97 9.16 4.24 5.08
C VAL A 97 8.84 4.40 3.59
N ALA A 98 8.81 3.29 2.84
CA ALA A 98 8.45 3.30 1.43
C ALA A 98 7.01 3.80 1.18
N LEU A 99 6.03 3.34 1.98
CA LEU A 99 4.63 3.78 1.90
C LEU A 99 4.48 5.28 2.14
N LEU A 100 5.06 5.77 3.25
CA LEU A 100 4.81 7.13 3.75
C LEU A 100 5.62 8.21 3.03
N LEU A 101 6.82 7.89 2.53
CA LEU A 101 7.75 8.89 1.99
C LEU A 101 7.96 8.81 0.47
N VAL A 102 7.60 7.70 -0.19
CA VAL A 102 8.10 7.42 -1.55
C VAL A 102 7.03 6.92 -2.53
N ALA A 103 6.20 5.94 -2.16
CA ALA A 103 5.38 5.16 -3.12
C ALA A 103 4.43 6.02 -3.97
N GLU A 104 3.67 6.92 -3.35
CA GLU A 104 2.74 7.82 -4.04
C GLU A 104 3.48 8.93 -4.81
N LEU A 105 4.44 9.59 -4.18
CA LEU A 105 5.16 10.73 -4.75
C LEU A 105 5.96 10.32 -6.00
N LEU A 106 6.60 9.15 -5.99
CA LEU A 106 7.26 8.62 -7.18
C LEU A 106 6.26 8.25 -8.27
N ARG A 107 5.19 7.50 -7.96
CA ARG A 107 4.18 7.10 -8.96
C ARG A 107 3.69 8.28 -9.79
N ASN A 108 3.48 9.41 -9.13
CA ASN A 108 2.91 10.60 -9.74
C ASN A 108 3.94 11.48 -10.50
N THR A 109 5.24 11.33 -10.22
CA THR A 109 6.30 12.19 -10.81
C THR A 109 7.16 11.50 -11.87
N GLY A 110 7.41 10.19 -11.74
CA GLY A 110 8.30 9.45 -12.65
C GLY A 110 7.58 8.85 -13.87
N LYS A 111 8.34 8.54 -14.93
CA LYS A 111 7.81 7.84 -16.11
C LYS A 111 8.23 6.38 -16.13
N PHE A 112 9.53 6.13 -16.13
CA PHE A 112 10.13 4.80 -16.28
C PHE A 112 11.19 4.52 -15.22
N THR A 113 11.97 5.51 -14.80
CA THR A 113 13.07 5.31 -13.83
C THR A 113 13.07 6.35 -12.71
N MET A 114 13.84 6.09 -11.65
CA MET A 114 14.14 7.09 -10.62
C MET A 114 14.83 8.34 -11.21
N GLY A 115 15.60 8.18 -12.29
CA GLY A 115 16.26 9.25 -13.01
C GLY A 115 15.29 10.30 -13.56
N ASP A 116 14.06 9.91 -13.92
CA ASP A 116 13.01 10.86 -14.35
C ASP A 116 12.66 11.86 -13.23
N VAL A 117 12.44 11.38 -12.01
CA VAL A 117 12.04 12.21 -10.86
C VAL A 117 13.17 13.15 -10.46
N LEU A 118 14.41 12.65 -10.38
CA LEU A 118 15.56 13.46 -10.01
C LEU A 118 15.90 14.50 -11.10
N SER A 119 15.73 14.14 -12.38
CA SER A 119 16.05 15.04 -13.50
C SER A 119 14.93 16.01 -13.89
N PHE A 120 13.74 15.90 -13.29
CA PHE A 120 12.59 16.74 -13.62
C PHE A 120 12.88 18.24 -13.43
N ARG A 121 13.51 18.60 -12.29
CA ARG A 121 13.84 19.99 -11.91
C ARG A 121 15.32 20.35 -11.98
N MET A 122 16.16 19.43 -12.44
CA MET A 122 17.63 19.56 -12.46
C MET A 122 18.20 19.47 -13.89
N ARG A 123 19.50 19.71 -14.05
CA ARG A 123 20.17 19.47 -15.34
C ARG A 123 20.11 17.98 -15.69
N ARG A 124 19.36 17.64 -16.75
CA ARG A 124 18.99 16.25 -17.08
C ARG A 124 20.19 15.30 -17.18
N ARG A 125 21.23 15.67 -17.93
CA ARG A 125 22.37 14.77 -18.23
C ARG A 125 23.14 14.30 -16.98
N PRO A 126 23.73 15.18 -16.15
CA PRO A 126 24.53 14.74 -15.02
C PRO A 126 23.71 13.96 -13.98
N VAL A 127 22.46 14.38 -13.72
CA VAL A 127 21.58 13.69 -12.77
C VAL A 127 21.16 12.30 -13.25
N ARG A 128 20.82 12.14 -14.54
CA ARG A 128 20.49 10.83 -15.11
C ARG A 128 21.69 9.89 -15.13
N ALA A 129 22.89 10.40 -15.45
CA ALA A 129 24.11 9.62 -15.35
C ALA A 129 24.38 9.14 -13.91
N ALA A 130 24.26 10.00 -12.91
CA ALA A 130 24.42 9.63 -11.50
C ALA A 130 23.37 8.59 -11.06
N ALA A 131 22.10 8.80 -11.39
CA ALA A 131 21.00 7.89 -11.04
C ALA A 131 21.19 6.50 -11.68
N ALA A 132 21.66 6.44 -12.92
CA ALA A 132 21.99 5.20 -13.59
C ALA A 132 23.18 4.50 -12.95
N VAL A 133 24.29 5.21 -12.68
CA VAL A 133 25.48 4.64 -12.03
C VAL A 133 25.14 4.07 -10.65
N SER A 134 24.36 4.80 -9.83
CA SER A 134 23.88 4.29 -8.54
C SER A 134 23.01 3.03 -8.72
N THR A 135 22.10 3.03 -9.70
CA THR A 135 21.25 1.87 -10.00
C THR A 135 22.06 0.64 -10.44
N LEU A 136 23.09 0.82 -11.26
CA LEU A 136 24.00 -0.25 -11.67
C LEU A 136 24.75 -0.85 -10.48
N VAL A 137 25.31 -0.03 -9.59
CA VAL A 137 26.09 -0.51 -8.43
C VAL A 137 25.21 -1.17 -7.38
N VAL A 138 24.06 -0.59 -7.03
CA VAL A 138 23.07 -1.22 -6.13
C VAL A 138 22.61 -2.57 -6.68
N SER A 139 22.34 -2.63 -8.00
CA SER A 139 21.95 -3.89 -8.64
C SER A 139 23.10 -4.90 -8.61
N PHE A 140 24.35 -4.50 -8.86
CA PHE A 140 25.51 -5.39 -8.83
C PHE A 140 25.68 -6.10 -7.48
N PHE A 141 25.67 -5.37 -6.35
CA PHE A 141 25.78 -6.00 -5.02
C PHE A 141 24.61 -6.96 -4.73
N TYR A 142 23.39 -6.61 -5.13
CA TYR A 142 22.22 -7.47 -4.94
C TYR A 142 22.31 -8.74 -5.82
N LEU A 143 22.73 -8.58 -7.08
CA LEU A 143 22.92 -9.68 -8.04
C LEU A 143 23.99 -10.66 -7.59
N LEU A 144 25.11 -10.16 -7.06
CA LEU A 144 26.19 -10.94 -6.46
C LEU A 144 25.66 -11.83 -5.32
N ALA A 145 24.78 -11.31 -4.46
CA ALA A 145 24.11 -12.11 -3.43
C ALA A 145 23.26 -13.25 -4.01
N GLN A 146 22.46 -12.97 -5.04
CA GLN A 146 21.61 -14.01 -5.64
C GLN A 146 22.44 -15.11 -6.33
N MET A 147 23.58 -14.77 -6.94
CA MET A 147 24.49 -15.76 -7.56
C MET A 147 25.19 -16.64 -6.53
N ALA A 148 25.61 -16.09 -5.39
CA ALA A 148 26.16 -16.87 -4.28
C ALA A 148 25.12 -17.90 -3.75
N GLY A 149 23.87 -17.46 -3.57
CA GLY A 149 22.76 -18.34 -3.18
C GLY A 149 22.46 -19.44 -4.21
N ALA A 150 22.58 -19.12 -5.51
CA ALA A 150 22.37 -20.07 -6.59
C ALA A 150 23.42 -21.19 -6.58
N GLY A 151 24.69 -20.80 -6.42
CA GLY A 151 25.81 -21.73 -6.29
C GLY A 151 25.63 -22.68 -5.12
N GLY A 152 25.34 -22.14 -3.93
CA GLY A 152 25.12 -22.94 -2.72
C GLY A 152 23.96 -23.93 -2.86
N LEU A 153 22.80 -23.46 -3.34
CA LEU A 153 21.60 -24.29 -3.47
C LEU A 153 21.74 -25.42 -4.49
N VAL A 154 22.29 -25.14 -5.68
CA VAL A 154 22.45 -26.16 -6.72
C VAL A 154 23.63 -27.09 -6.40
N ALA A 155 24.66 -26.60 -5.70
CA ALA A 155 25.71 -27.46 -5.17
C ALA A 155 25.18 -28.46 -4.12
N LEU A 156 24.22 -28.04 -3.29
CA LEU A 156 23.54 -28.93 -2.35
C LEU A 156 22.73 -30.00 -3.10
N LEU A 157 21.88 -29.61 -4.06
CA LEU A 157 21.02 -30.52 -4.84
C LEU A 157 21.79 -31.55 -5.69
N LEU A 158 22.88 -31.13 -6.32
CA LEU A 158 23.71 -32.00 -7.16
C LEU A 158 24.81 -32.72 -6.36
N ASN A 159 24.85 -32.54 -5.03
CA ASN A 159 25.88 -33.03 -4.12
C ASN A 159 27.33 -32.68 -4.57
N VAL A 160 27.50 -31.46 -5.09
CA VAL A 160 28.76 -30.98 -5.68
C VAL A 160 29.65 -30.34 -4.62
N LYS A 161 30.70 -31.06 -4.22
CA LYS A 161 31.65 -30.64 -3.18
C LYS A 161 32.87 -29.85 -3.71
N GLY A 162 33.19 -29.97 -4.99
CA GLY A 162 34.38 -29.33 -5.58
C GLY A 162 34.13 -27.87 -5.97
N THR A 163 34.95 -26.93 -5.48
CA THR A 163 34.84 -25.49 -5.75
C THR A 163 34.78 -25.16 -7.25
N GLY A 164 35.55 -25.87 -8.08
CA GLY A 164 35.52 -25.69 -9.54
C GLY A 164 34.17 -26.04 -10.17
N ALA A 165 33.54 -27.12 -9.71
CA ALA A 165 32.23 -27.54 -10.19
C ALA A 165 31.10 -26.63 -9.66
N GLN A 166 31.22 -26.11 -8.43
CA GLN A 166 30.31 -25.07 -7.92
C GLN A 166 30.39 -23.77 -8.77
N ARG A 167 31.59 -23.36 -9.18
CA ARG A 167 31.79 -22.22 -10.09
C ARG A 167 31.18 -22.46 -11.47
N LEU A 168 31.31 -23.67 -12.02
CA LEU A 168 30.67 -24.07 -13.28
C LEU A 168 29.13 -24.00 -13.16
N VAL A 169 28.58 -24.49 -12.07
CA VAL A 169 27.13 -24.41 -11.76
C VAL A 169 26.65 -22.95 -11.73
N VAL A 170 27.37 -22.05 -11.01
CA VAL A 170 27.03 -20.61 -11.01
C VAL A 170 27.08 -20.01 -12.42
N ALA A 171 28.05 -20.40 -13.25
CA ALA A 171 28.14 -19.93 -14.63
C ALA A 171 26.98 -20.41 -15.52
N VAL A 172 26.59 -21.69 -15.42
CA VAL A 172 25.46 -22.25 -16.18
C VAL A 172 24.13 -21.62 -15.76
N VAL A 173 23.89 -21.49 -14.45
CA VAL A 173 22.72 -20.78 -13.92
C VAL A 173 22.71 -19.31 -14.35
N GLY A 174 23.88 -18.68 -14.36
CA GLY A 174 24.07 -17.31 -14.81
C GLY A 174 23.70 -17.09 -16.28
N LEU A 175 24.14 -17.98 -17.17
CA LEU A 175 23.80 -17.95 -18.60
C LEU A 175 22.30 -18.14 -18.83
N LEU A 176 21.68 -19.12 -18.15
CA LEU A 176 20.23 -19.33 -18.17
C LEU A 176 19.47 -18.07 -17.74
N MET A 177 19.95 -17.43 -16.67
CA MET A 177 19.38 -16.21 -16.12
C MET A 177 19.50 -15.00 -17.07
N ILE A 178 20.62 -14.84 -17.78
CA ILE A 178 20.76 -13.83 -18.85
C ILE A 178 19.72 -14.08 -19.95
N PHE A 179 19.51 -15.33 -20.36
CA PHE A 179 18.51 -15.69 -21.37
C PHE A 179 17.08 -15.30 -20.93
N TYR A 180 16.70 -15.53 -19.67
CA TYR A 180 15.39 -15.12 -19.13
C TYR A 180 15.16 -13.61 -19.26
N VAL A 181 16.18 -12.78 -18.99
CA VAL A 181 16.10 -11.31 -19.08
C VAL A 181 15.84 -10.85 -20.51
N LEU A 182 16.58 -11.41 -21.48
CA LEU A 182 16.49 -11.05 -22.89
C LEU A 182 15.08 -11.30 -23.48
N VAL A 183 14.40 -12.33 -22.97
CA VAL A 183 13.08 -12.75 -23.42
C VAL A 183 11.94 -12.07 -22.65
N GLY A 184 12.05 -11.88 -21.33
CA GLY A 184 10.89 -11.62 -20.46
C GLY A 184 10.27 -10.21 -20.52
N GLY A 185 11.08 -9.15 -20.52
CA GLY A 185 10.60 -7.77 -20.32
C GLY A 185 9.90 -7.56 -18.96
N MET A 186 9.49 -6.32 -18.63
CA MET A 186 8.89 -6.05 -17.31
C MET A 186 7.55 -6.77 -17.10
N ARG A 187 6.71 -6.92 -18.14
CA ARG A 187 5.45 -7.68 -18.03
C ARG A 187 5.70 -9.16 -17.72
N GLY A 188 6.71 -9.78 -18.36
CA GLY A 188 7.11 -11.16 -18.08
C GLY A 188 7.64 -11.33 -16.66
N THR A 189 8.58 -10.48 -16.23
CA THR A 189 9.10 -10.57 -14.85
C THR A 189 8.02 -10.32 -13.80
N THR A 190 7.07 -9.42 -14.03
CA THR A 190 5.95 -9.22 -13.08
C THR A 190 5.16 -10.51 -12.85
N TRP A 191 4.82 -11.25 -13.92
CA TRP A 191 4.10 -12.52 -13.79
C TRP A 191 4.93 -13.62 -13.13
N VAL A 192 6.24 -13.70 -13.44
CA VAL A 192 7.15 -14.62 -12.73
C VAL A 192 7.19 -14.28 -11.24
N GLN A 193 7.31 -13.00 -10.88
CA GLN A 193 7.31 -12.56 -9.49
C GLN A 193 6.02 -12.94 -8.76
N ILE A 194 4.85 -12.79 -9.39
CA ILE A 194 3.56 -13.21 -8.80
C ILE A 194 3.57 -14.72 -8.53
N VAL A 195 3.83 -15.54 -9.56
CA VAL A 195 3.81 -17.01 -9.45
C VAL A 195 4.77 -17.47 -8.37
N LYS A 196 6.00 -16.97 -8.36
CA LYS A 196 7.03 -17.43 -7.44
C LYS A 196 6.83 -16.92 -6.01
N ALA A 197 6.25 -15.73 -5.80
CA ALA A 197 5.87 -15.25 -4.48
C ALA A 197 4.79 -16.14 -3.86
N THR A 198 3.75 -16.48 -4.63
CA THR A 198 2.70 -17.40 -4.18
C THR A 198 3.27 -18.78 -3.82
N LEU A 199 4.12 -19.36 -4.69
CA LEU A 199 4.74 -20.66 -4.42
C LEU A 199 5.69 -20.63 -3.22
N LEU A 200 6.45 -19.54 -3.04
CA LEU A 200 7.37 -19.39 -1.92
C LEU A 200 6.64 -19.21 -0.58
N ILE A 201 5.56 -18.43 -0.53
CA ILE A 201 4.73 -18.25 0.67
C ILE A 201 4.01 -19.55 1.04
N ILE A 202 3.47 -20.29 0.04
CA ILE A 202 2.85 -21.60 0.27
C ILE A 202 3.88 -22.61 0.77
N GLY A 203 5.03 -22.73 0.10
CA GLY A 203 6.10 -23.65 0.49
C GLY A 203 6.65 -23.37 1.90
N ALA A 204 6.85 -22.10 2.24
CA ALA A 204 7.23 -21.69 3.59
C ALA A 204 6.12 -22.02 4.62
N GLY A 205 4.85 -21.72 4.31
CA GLY A 205 3.72 -22.06 5.17
C GLY A 205 3.57 -23.56 5.41
N MET A 206 3.82 -24.40 4.39
CA MET A 206 3.85 -25.86 4.50
C MET A 206 4.97 -26.33 5.43
N LEU A 207 6.21 -25.83 5.26
CA LEU A 207 7.32 -26.15 6.15
C LEU A 207 7.04 -25.73 7.60
N THR A 208 6.50 -24.52 7.80
CA THR A 208 6.09 -24.00 9.12
C THR A 208 5.02 -24.87 9.78
N ALA A 209 3.96 -25.22 9.05
CA ALA A 209 2.86 -26.02 9.57
C ALA A 209 3.31 -27.44 9.93
N TRP A 210 4.13 -28.07 9.08
CA TRP A 210 4.65 -29.42 9.35
C TRP A 210 5.66 -29.41 10.50
N ALA A 211 6.58 -28.45 10.53
CA ALA A 211 7.53 -28.30 11.63
C ALA A 211 6.83 -28.11 12.98
N LEU A 212 5.81 -27.23 13.06
CA LEU A 212 5.01 -27.08 14.28
C LEU A 212 4.21 -28.35 14.60
N GLY A 213 3.67 -29.04 13.59
CA GLY A 213 2.98 -30.32 13.75
C GLY A 213 3.84 -31.38 14.43
N SER A 214 5.13 -31.47 14.06
CA SER A 214 6.11 -32.37 14.71
C SER A 214 6.35 -32.08 16.19
N PHE A 215 6.00 -30.88 16.68
CA PHE A 215 6.04 -30.50 18.10
C PHE A 215 4.62 -30.32 18.71
N GLY A 216 3.58 -30.90 18.11
CA GLY A 216 2.21 -30.81 18.62
C GLY A 216 1.64 -29.38 18.63
N LEU A 217 2.06 -28.55 17.67
CA LEU A 217 1.81 -27.10 17.57
C LEU A 217 2.38 -26.25 18.72
N ASN A 218 3.25 -26.83 19.57
CA ASN A 218 3.87 -26.13 20.68
C ASN A 218 5.18 -25.42 20.25
N LEU A 219 5.09 -24.12 19.97
CA LEU A 219 6.25 -23.30 19.62
C LEU A 219 7.33 -23.30 20.71
N SER A 220 6.96 -23.32 21.99
CA SER A 220 7.92 -23.33 23.10
C SER A 220 8.75 -24.63 23.14
N ALA A 221 8.14 -25.77 22.78
CA ALA A 221 8.85 -27.04 22.67
C ALA A 221 9.87 -27.03 21.51
N LEU A 222 9.47 -26.50 20.35
CA LEU A 222 10.34 -26.32 19.18
C LEU A 222 11.54 -25.41 19.50
N LEU A 223 11.31 -24.29 20.18
CA LEU A 223 12.37 -23.36 20.62
C LEU A 223 13.29 -24.00 21.68
N GLY A 224 12.74 -24.83 22.57
CA GLY A 224 13.51 -25.60 23.56
C GLY A 224 14.46 -26.60 22.92
N GLU A 225 13.99 -27.38 21.94
CA GLU A 225 14.83 -28.33 21.20
C GLU A 225 15.89 -27.62 20.35
N ALA A 226 15.55 -26.50 19.72
CA ALA A 226 16.51 -25.67 18.98
C ALA A 226 17.63 -25.13 19.88
N ALA A 227 17.30 -24.75 21.12
CA ALA A 227 18.28 -24.34 22.13
C ALA A 227 19.13 -25.54 22.61
N ALA A 228 18.53 -26.72 22.79
CA ALA A 228 19.23 -27.93 23.24
C ALA A 228 20.26 -28.44 22.22
N ARG A 229 19.98 -28.32 20.91
CA ARG A 229 20.90 -28.74 19.83
C ARG A 229 21.91 -27.68 19.40
N SER A 230 21.73 -26.43 19.82
CA SER A 230 22.71 -25.38 19.54
C SER A 230 23.93 -25.47 20.46
N SER A 231 25.12 -25.24 19.93
CA SER A 231 26.36 -25.10 20.73
C SER A 231 26.33 -23.90 21.69
N HIS A 232 25.30 -23.06 21.60
CA HIS A 232 25.11 -21.87 22.43
C HIS A 232 24.01 -22.05 23.51
N GLY A 233 23.43 -23.25 23.66
CA GLY A 233 22.43 -23.56 24.69
C GLY A 233 21.20 -22.63 24.62
N GLN A 234 20.70 -22.13 25.75
CA GLN A 234 19.56 -21.20 25.73
C GLN A 234 19.87 -19.80 25.14
N SER A 235 21.15 -19.43 24.95
CA SER A 235 21.49 -18.07 24.49
C SER A 235 21.09 -17.77 23.04
N VAL A 236 20.77 -18.78 22.21
CA VAL A 236 20.18 -18.62 20.87
C VAL A 236 18.75 -18.04 20.91
N LEU A 237 18.05 -18.14 22.04
CA LEU A 237 16.72 -17.56 22.24
C LEU A 237 16.78 -16.10 22.74
N ALA A 238 17.96 -15.59 23.10
CA ALA A 238 18.19 -14.26 23.64
C ALA A 238 18.97 -13.37 22.65
N PRO A 239 18.78 -12.05 22.67
CA PRO A 239 19.57 -11.12 21.87
C PRO A 239 21.04 -11.07 22.32
N GLY A 240 21.94 -10.89 21.35
CA GLY A 240 23.34 -10.52 21.58
C GLY A 240 24.38 -11.59 21.24
N LEU A 241 23.97 -12.75 20.73
CA LEU A 241 24.86 -13.86 20.37
C LEU A 241 25.85 -13.49 19.25
N GLN A 242 25.41 -12.72 18.24
CA GLN A 242 26.23 -12.19 17.15
C GLN A 242 26.58 -10.71 17.41
N TYR A 243 25.60 -9.92 17.84
CA TYR A 243 25.69 -8.46 17.90
C TYR A 243 26.00 -7.89 19.29
N GLY A 244 25.90 -8.68 20.35
CA GLY A 244 26.09 -8.23 21.73
C GLY A 244 27.54 -8.30 22.26
N LYS A 245 28.45 -8.95 21.52
CA LYS A 245 29.79 -9.34 21.98
C LYS A 245 30.65 -8.18 22.46
N ASN A 246 30.66 -7.05 21.75
CA ASN A 246 31.41 -5.85 22.12
C ASN A 246 30.71 -4.59 21.60
N ILE A 247 31.26 -3.41 21.91
CA ILE A 247 30.69 -2.12 21.47
C ILE A 247 30.62 -2.05 19.94
N THR A 248 31.66 -2.51 19.23
CA THR A 248 31.73 -2.53 17.76
C THR A 248 30.59 -3.35 17.15
N THR A 249 30.30 -4.55 17.66
CA THR A 249 29.20 -5.38 17.13
C THR A 249 27.82 -4.77 17.42
N LYS A 250 27.66 -4.05 18.54
CA LYS A 250 26.41 -3.31 18.84
C LYS A 250 26.21 -2.13 17.88
N ILE A 251 27.29 -1.42 17.55
CA ILE A 251 27.28 -0.32 16.57
C ILE A 251 27.02 -0.87 15.15
N ASP A 252 27.62 -2.01 14.79
CA ASP A 252 27.38 -2.71 13.51
C ASP A 252 25.91 -3.11 13.35
N PHE A 253 25.26 -3.55 14.44
CA PHE A 253 23.82 -3.83 14.44
C PHE A 253 22.96 -2.58 14.20
N VAL A 254 23.29 -1.44 14.82
CA VAL A 254 22.59 -0.16 14.55
C VAL A 254 22.80 0.27 13.09
N SER A 255 24.01 0.09 12.55
CA SER A 255 24.33 0.33 11.14
C SER A 255 23.50 -0.56 10.21
N LEU A 256 23.43 -1.86 10.49
CA LEU A 256 22.58 -2.81 9.77
C LEU A 256 21.10 -2.41 9.83
N GLY A 257 20.57 -2.11 11.02
CA GLY A 257 19.18 -1.68 11.18
C GLY A 257 18.85 -0.44 10.34
N LEU A 258 19.75 0.54 10.33
CA LEU A 258 19.62 1.74 9.49
C LEU A 258 19.62 1.39 7.98
N ALA A 259 20.52 0.49 7.54
CA ALA A 259 20.57 0.01 6.16
C ALA A 259 19.27 -0.67 5.73
N LEU A 260 18.73 -1.57 6.56
CA LEU A 260 17.52 -2.34 6.25
C LEU A 260 16.28 -1.43 6.18
N VAL A 261 16.08 -0.58 7.20
CA VAL A 261 14.91 0.31 7.31
C VAL A 261 14.89 1.39 6.22
N LEU A 262 16.04 1.99 5.91
CA LEU A 262 16.12 3.08 4.92
C LEU A 262 16.36 2.58 3.49
N GLY A 263 17.02 1.43 3.32
CA GLY A 263 17.43 0.90 2.02
C GLY A 263 16.28 0.62 1.07
N THR A 264 15.18 0.01 1.54
CA THR A 264 14.00 -0.35 0.72
C THR A 264 13.47 0.86 -0.07
N ALA A 265 13.38 2.03 0.57
CA ALA A 265 12.90 3.26 -0.03
C ALA A 265 13.87 3.87 -1.08
N GLY A 266 15.09 3.33 -1.20
CA GLY A 266 16.09 3.69 -2.21
C GLY A 266 16.38 2.60 -3.25
N LEU A 267 15.73 1.42 -3.21
CA LEU A 267 16.03 0.29 -4.12
C LEU A 267 15.38 0.48 -5.52
N PRO A 268 16.14 0.74 -6.60
CA PRO A 268 15.55 1.16 -7.88
C PRO A 268 14.57 0.17 -8.50
N HIS A 269 14.76 -1.14 -8.27
CA HIS A 269 13.87 -2.18 -8.76
C HIS A 269 12.49 -2.14 -8.08
N ILE A 270 12.44 -1.85 -6.78
CA ILE A 270 11.19 -1.59 -6.05
C ILE A 270 10.55 -0.29 -6.54
N LEU A 271 11.34 0.76 -6.72
CA LEU A 271 10.82 2.07 -7.15
C LEU A 271 10.15 2.00 -8.53
N MET A 272 10.73 1.25 -9.48
CA MET A 272 10.14 1.10 -10.80
C MET A 272 8.87 0.25 -10.84
N ARG A 273 8.65 -0.64 -9.86
CA ARG A 273 7.37 -1.35 -9.72
C ARG A 273 6.21 -0.42 -9.40
N PHE A 274 6.44 0.75 -8.81
CA PHE A 274 5.38 1.75 -8.70
C PHE A 274 4.92 2.28 -10.06
N TYR A 275 5.75 2.28 -11.11
CA TYR A 275 5.32 2.75 -12.43
C TYR A 275 4.43 1.76 -13.21
N THR A 276 4.26 0.53 -12.73
CA THR A 276 3.47 -0.54 -13.41
C THR A 276 1.97 -0.52 -13.10
N VAL A 277 1.55 0.25 -12.09
CA VAL A 277 0.14 0.43 -11.69
C VAL A 277 -0.45 1.71 -12.28
N PRO A 278 -1.78 1.82 -12.47
CA PRO A 278 -2.38 2.96 -13.16
C PRO A 278 -2.44 4.25 -12.33
N SER A 279 -2.39 4.20 -10.99
CA SER A 279 -2.61 5.37 -10.12
C SER A 279 -1.87 5.29 -8.78
N ALA A 280 -1.76 6.43 -8.07
CA ALA A 280 -1.25 6.48 -6.70
C ALA A 280 -2.07 5.65 -5.70
N LYS A 281 -3.40 5.58 -5.87
CA LYS A 281 -4.28 4.73 -5.05
C LYS A 281 -3.87 3.25 -5.18
N GLU A 282 -3.64 2.78 -6.40
CA GLU A 282 -3.17 1.42 -6.64
C GLU A 282 -1.70 1.21 -6.22
N ALA A 283 -0.86 2.25 -6.23
CA ALA A 283 0.49 2.22 -5.65
C ALA A 283 0.47 2.08 -4.11
N ARG A 284 -0.41 2.79 -3.40
CA ARG A 284 -0.60 2.59 -1.95
C ARG A 284 -1.13 1.19 -1.65
N ARG A 285 -2.12 0.70 -2.41
CA ARG A 285 -2.64 -0.68 -2.28
C ARG A 285 -1.56 -1.73 -2.54
N THR A 286 -0.68 -1.50 -3.52
CA THR A 286 0.50 -2.34 -3.78
C THR A 286 1.33 -2.53 -2.50
N VAL A 287 1.67 -1.43 -1.81
CA VAL A 287 2.49 -1.51 -0.59
C VAL A 287 1.73 -2.16 0.56
N VAL A 288 0.43 -1.89 0.74
CA VAL A 288 -0.38 -2.54 1.79
C VAL A 288 -0.43 -4.06 1.59
N TRP A 289 -0.65 -4.54 0.37
CA TRP A 289 -0.58 -5.97 0.05
C TRP A 289 0.83 -6.53 0.28
N ALA A 290 1.87 -5.79 -0.09
CA ALA A 290 3.25 -6.21 0.13
C ALA A 290 3.57 -6.38 1.62
N ILE A 291 3.15 -5.44 2.47
CA ILE A 291 3.35 -5.50 3.94
C ILE A 291 2.76 -6.77 4.53
N TRP A 292 1.51 -7.12 4.20
CA TRP A 292 0.85 -8.33 4.73
C TRP A 292 1.55 -9.62 4.29
N LEU A 293 1.88 -9.74 3.00
CA LEU A 293 2.51 -10.95 2.44
C LEU A 293 3.94 -11.14 2.95
N ILE A 294 4.72 -10.06 3.03
CA ILE A 294 6.12 -10.08 3.52
C ILE A 294 6.15 -10.29 5.04
N GLY A 295 5.26 -9.64 5.79
CA GLY A 295 5.13 -9.85 7.23
C GLY A 295 4.76 -11.29 7.59
N THR A 296 3.75 -11.85 6.91
CA THR A 296 3.36 -13.27 7.07
C THR A 296 4.52 -14.21 6.75
N PHE A 297 5.23 -13.96 5.65
CA PHE A 297 6.38 -14.77 5.27
C PHE A 297 7.50 -14.74 6.32
N TYR A 298 7.84 -13.60 6.90
CA TYR A 298 8.88 -13.54 7.93
C TYR A 298 8.49 -14.21 9.25
N LEU A 299 7.20 -14.32 9.56
CA LEU A 299 6.73 -15.19 10.66
C LEU A 299 6.95 -16.67 10.33
N PHE A 300 6.82 -17.07 9.07
CA PHE A 300 7.19 -18.43 8.63
C PHE A 300 8.71 -18.64 8.70
N SER A 301 9.53 -17.69 8.23
CA SER A 301 11.00 -17.74 8.31
C SER A 301 11.52 -17.93 9.74
N LEU A 302 10.88 -17.28 10.73
CA LEU A 302 11.17 -17.47 12.15
C LEU A 302 11.05 -18.94 12.57
N VAL A 303 9.89 -19.56 12.29
CA VAL A 303 9.65 -20.96 12.61
C VAL A 303 10.59 -21.88 11.82
N ILE A 304 10.78 -21.63 10.53
CA ILE A 304 11.65 -22.44 9.65
C ILE A 304 13.10 -22.44 10.15
N GLY A 305 13.63 -21.30 10.58
CA GLY A 305 15.01 -21.22 11.09
C GLY A 305 15.20 -22.01 12.38
N TYR A 306 14.32 -21.82 13.37
CA TYR A 306 14.39 -22.58 14.62
C TYR A 306 14.06 -24.07 14.43
N ALA A 307 13.13 -24.41 13.52
CA ALA A 307 12.85 -25.78 13.13
C ALA A 307 14.05 -26.44 12.46
N ALA A 308 14.81 -25.72 11.62
CA ALA A 308 16.04 -26.24 11.04
C ALA A 308 17.10 -26.52 12.13
N ALA A 309 17.27 -25.63 13.11
CA ALA A 309 18.16 -25.87 14.26
C ALA A 309 17.73 -27.07 15.12
N ALA A 310 16.42 -27.28 15.31
CA ALA A 310 15.86 -28.36 16.13
C ALA A 310 15.80 -29.72 15.42
N LEU A 311 15.42 -29.76 14.14
CA LEU A 311 15.08 -31.01 13.45
C LEU A 311 16.20 -31.55 12.57
N VAL A 312 17.01 -30.69 11.93
CA VAL A 312 18.11 -31.15 11.07
C VAL A 312 19.11 -31.93 11.93
N GLU A 313 19.41 -33.16 11.51
CA GLU A 313 20.43 -33.99 12.14
C GLU A 313 21.77 -33.26 12.25
N GLY A 314 22.43 -33.32 13.42
CA GLY A 314 23.67 -32.58 13.65
C GLY A 314 23.50 -31.06 13.77
N GLY A 315 22.26 -30.56 13.78
CA GLY A 315 21.89 -29.21 14.17
C GLY A 315 22.57 -28.09 13.37
N PRO A 316 22.76 -26.91 13.99
CA PRO A 316 23.38 -25.75 13.36
C PRO A 316 24.80 -26.01 12.81
N GLN A 317 25.55 -26.95 13.39
CA GLN A 317 26.92 -27.25 12.99
C GLN A 317 26.98 -28.08 11.71
N ARG A 318 26.02 -29.01 11.50
CA ARG A 318 25.84 -29.66 10.20
C ARG A 318 25.40 -28.64 9.15
N ILE A 319 24.41 -27.79 9.42
CA ILE A 319 23.99 -26.72 8.50
C ILE A 319 25.18 -25.85 8.05
N ALA A 320 26.02 -25.40 8.99
CA ALA A 320 27.18 -24.56 8.70
C ALA A 320 28.30 -25.25 7.89
N SER A 321 28.31 -26.58 7.79
CA SER A 321 29.33 -27.35 7.05
C SER A 321 28.83 -27.92 5.70
N MET A 322 27.54 -27.76 5.39
CA MET A 322 26.97 -28.19 4.10
C MET A 322 27.24 -27.17 2.98
N PRO A 323 27.18 -27.56 1.69
CA PRO A 323 27.28 -26.64 0.56
C PRO A 323 26.26 -25.50 0.67
N GLY A 324 26.74 -24.25 0.56
CA GLY A 324 25.93 -23.05 0.79
C GLY A 324 25.90 -22.56 2.25
N GLU A 325 26.57 -23.26 3.18
CA GLU A 325 26.64 -22.95 4.61
C GLU A 325 25.24 -22.67 5.20
N GLU A 326 25.09 -21.56 5.94
CA GLU A 326 23.86 -21.06 6.53
C GLU A 326 22.67 -21.11 5.55
N ASN A 327 22.89 -20.80 4.26
CA ASN A 327 21.82 -20.77 3.25
C ASN A 327 21.20 -22.17 2.97
N SER A 328 21.81 -23.26 3.45
CA SER A 328 21.29 -24.63 3.29
C SER A 328 20.17 -25.00 4.29
N ALA A 329 19.93 -24.19 5.33
CA ALA A 329 19.03 -24.53 6.44
C ALA A 329 17.60 -24.92 6.02
N ALA A 330 16.95 -24.13 5.17
CA ALA A 330 15.57 -24.40 4.75
C ALA A 330 15.46 -25.63 3.80
N PRO A 331 16.34 -25.82 2.79
CA PRO A 331 16.44 -27.09 2.06
C PRO A 331 16.70 -28.32 2.94
N LEU A 332 17.60 -28.23 3.93
CA LEU A 332 17.89 -29.34 4.84
C LEU A 332 16.70 -29.69 5.73
N LEU A 333 15.96 -28.69 6.22
CA LEU A 333 14.70 -28.92 6.93
C LEU A 333 13.65 -29.58 6.03
N ALA A 334 13.55 -29.16 4.75
CA ALA A 334 12.65 -29.76 3.78
C ALA A 334 12.97 -31.26 3.54
N TYR A 335 14.26 -31.60 3.44
CA TYR A 335 14.73 -32.99 3.38
C TYR A 335 14.36 -33.77 4.65
N GLN A 336 14.58 -33.19 5.84
CA GLN A 336 14.28 -33.86 7.11
C GLN A 336 12.76 -34.13 7.31
N LEU A 337 11.89 -33.24 6.83
CA LEU A 337 10.45 -33.35 6.99
C LEU A 337 9.77 -34.25 5.92
N GLY A 338 10.25 -34.21 4.67
CA GLY A 338 9.57 -34.85 3.53
C GLY A 338 10.49 -35.47 2.47
N GLY A 339 11.75 -35.72 2.80
CA GLY A 339 12.72 -36.41 1.94
C GLY A 339 13.00 -35.68 0.62
N GLU A 340 13.40 -36.45 -0.39
CA GLU A 340 13.75 -35.99 -1.74
C GLU A 340 12.69 -35.07 -2.36
N VAL A 341 11.42 -35.44 -2.25
CA VAL A 341 10.34 -34.76 -2.95
C VAL A 341 10.14 -33.35 -2.39
N LEU A 342 10.18 -33.20 -1.06
CA LEU A 342 10.04 -31.91 -0.41
C LEU A 342 11.32 -31.06 -0.54
N LEU A 343 12.51 -31.68 -0.46
CA LEU A 343 13.78 -31.03 -0.78
C LEU A 343 13.78 -30.46 -2.21
N GLY A 344 13.46 -31.29 -3.20
CA GLY A 344 13.43 -30.93 -4.61
C GLY A 344 12.40 -29.83 -4.90
N PHE A 345 11.20 -29.91 -4.31
CA PHE A 345 10.18 -28.86 -4.44
C PHE A 345 10.62 -27.53 -3.82
N ILE A 346 11.04 -27.52 -2.55
CA ILE A 346 11.46 -26.30 -1.85
C ILE A 346 12.67 -25.66 -2.52
N SER A 347 13.62 -26.48 -2.99
CA SER A 347 14.79 -25.99 -3.69
C SER A 347 14.48 -25.50 -5.11
N ALA A 348 13.53 -26.11 -5.83
CA ALA A 348 13.05 -25.57 -7.10
C ALA A 348 12.35 -24.21 -6.92
N VAL A 349 11.55 -24.04 -5.87
CA VAL A 349 10.92 -22.76 -5.50
C VAL A 349 11.96 -21.71 -5.09
N ALA A 350 12.98 -22.09 -4.31
CA ALA A 350 14.10 -21.22 -3.96
C ALA A 350 14.97 -20.84 -5.17
N PHE A 351 15.14 -21.75 -6.13
CA PHE A 351 15.87 -21.49 -7.36
C PHE A 351 15.11 -20.54 -8.31
N ALA A 352 13.81 -20.76 -8.50
CA ALA A 352 12.97 -19.81 -9.22
C ALA A 352 12.89 -18.45 -8.50
N THR A 353 13.02 -18.45 -7.17
CA THR A 353 13.18 -17.24 -6.34
C THR A 353 14.41 -16.42 -6.73
N ILE A 354 15.54 -17.09 -6.96
CA ILE A 354 16.78 -16.49 -7.46
C ILE A 354 16.59 -15.98 -8.89
N LEU A 355 16.17 -16.84 -9.83
CA LEU A 355 16.01 -16.48 -11.24
C LEU A 355 15.10 -15.25 -11.42
N ALA A 356 13.97 -15.21 -10.71
CA ALA A 356 13.00 -14.12 -10.79
C ALA A 356 13.57 -12.77 -10.32
N VAL A 357 14.18 -12.74 -9.14
CA VAL A 357 14.76 -11.52 -8.54
C VAL A 357 15.89 -11.00 -9.41
N VAL A 358 16.75 -11.91 -9.86
CA VAL A 358 17.84 -11.55 -10.77
C VAL A 358 17.30 -10.99 -12.09
N ALA A 359 16.26 -11.61 -12.67
CA ALA A 359 15.66 -11.08 -13.88
C ALA A 359 15.06 -9.68 -13.68
N GLY A 360 14.42 -9.42 -12.54
CA GLY A 360 13.91 -8.09 -12.16
C GLY A 360 15.02 -7.04 -11.97
N LEU A 361 16.13 -7.40 -11.32
CA LEU A 361 17.31 -6.56 -11.11
C LEU A 361 18.06 -6.26 -12.41
N THR A 362 18.25 -7.24 -13.28
CA THR A 362 18.97 -7.04 -14.54
C THR A 362 18.13 -6.24 -15.55
N ILE A 363 16.80 -6.41 -15.59
CA ILE A 363 15.92 -5.50 -16.34
C ILE A 363 16.00 -4.09 -15.77
N THR A 364 16.01 -3.96 -14.44
CA THR A 364 16.14 -2.67 -13.77
C THR A 364 17.41 -1.92 -14.17
N ALA A 365 18.55 -2.61 -14.06
CA ALA A 365 19.87 -2.05 -14.31
C ALA A 365 20.08 -1.73 -15.80
N SER A 366 19.61 -2.59 -16.70
CA SER A 366 19.65 -2.36 -18.15
C SER A 366 18.69 -1.27 -18.63
N ALA A 367 17.48 -1.18 -18.05
CA ALA A 367 16.53 -0.11 -18.32
C ALA A 367 17.09 1.26 -17.91
N SER A 368 17.67 1.38 -16.71
CA SER A 368 18.34 2.61 -16.30
C SER A 368 19.51 2.97 -17.22
N PHE A 369 20.34 2.03 -17.65
CA PHE A 369 21.41 2.36 -18.61
C PHE A 369 20.86 2.79 -19.97
N ALA A 370 19.93 2.03 -20.56
CA ALA A 370 19.38 2.33 -21.88
C ALA A 370 18.59 3.66 -21.89
N HIS A 371 17.76 3.89 -20.87
CA HIS A 371 16.89 5.06 -20.79
C HIS A 371 17.61 6.30 -20.27
N ASP A 372 18.34 6.20 -19.15
CA ASP A 372 18.96 7.38 -18.54
C ASP A 372 20.32 7.73 -19.17
N VAL A 373 21.15 6.74 -19.52
CA VAL A 373 22.48 6.99 -20.13
C VAL A 373 22.39 7.04 -21.66
N TYR A 374 22.01 5.94 -22.32
CA TYR A 374 22.07 5.88 -23.77
C TYR A 374 21.09 6.87 -24.43
N ALA A 375 19.81 6.85 -24.03
CA ALA A 375 18.81 7.70 -24.64
C ALA A 375 18.96 9.18 -24.27
N ASN A 376 19.04 9.49 -22.98
CA ASN A 376 18.99 10.88 -22.51
C ASN A 376 20.37 11.57 -22.42
N VAL A 377 21.46 10.86 -22.11
CA VAL A 377 22.81 11.44 -22.04
C VAL A 377 23.52 11.39 -23.40
N ILE A 378 23.61 10.20 -24.03
CA ILE A 378 24.37 10.00 -25.28
C ILE A 378 23.57 10.50 -26.49
N LYS A 379 22.36 9.99 -26.70
CA LYS A 379 21.51 10.32 -27.86
C LYS A 379 20.68 11.61 -27.69
N ARG A 380 20.77 12.25 -26.52
CA ARG A 380 20.16 13.57 -26.23
C ARG A 380 18.64 13.63 -26.47
N GLY A 381 17.95 12.49 -26.36
CA GLY A 381 16.51 12.37 -26.58
C GLY A 381 16.06 12.21 -28.04
N ASN A 382 16.98 12.17 -29.02
CA ASN A 382 16.65 11.86 -30.41
C ASN A 382 16.90 10.36 -30.68
N LEU A 383 15.85 9.54 -30.62
CA LEU A 383 15.98 8.09 -30.69
C LEU A 383 14.87 7.36 -31.44
N ASP A 384 15.33 6.29 -32.08
CA ASP A 384 14.57 5.16 -32.59
C ASP A 384 14.27 4.19 -31.42
N PRO A 385 12.98 3.93 -31.08
CA PRO A 385 12.60 3.07 -29.95
C PRO A 385 13.18 1.65 -30.01
N ASP A 386 13.36 1.09 -31.21
CA ASP A 386 13.84 -0.29 -31.37
C ASP A 386 15.32 -0.42 -30.99
N ARG A 387 16.11 0.65 -31.21
CA ARG A 387 17.51 0.71 -30.77
C ARG A 387 17.67 0.85 -29.26
N GLU A 388 16.72 1.48 -28.56
CA GLU A 388 16.75 1.59 -27.11
C GLU A 388 16.60 0.20 -26.44
N VAL A 389 15.68 -0.62 -26.94
CA VAL A 389 15.48 -2.00 -26.46
C VAL A 389 16.69 -2.89 -26.78
N LEU A 390 17.33 -2.72 -27.94
CA LEU A 390 18.56 -3.43 -28.28
C LEU A 390 19.70 -3.11 -27.30
N VAL A 391 19.89 -1.84 -26.95
CA VAL A 391 20.92 -1.44 -25.97
C VAL A 391 20.60 -2.02 -24.58
N ALA A 392 19.34 -2.00 -24.15
CA ALA A 392 18.95 -2.63 -22.88
C ALA A 392 19.31 -4.13 -22.86
N ARG A 393 19.07 -4.87 -23.96
CA ARG A 393 19.45 -6.28 -24.07
C ARG A 393 20.96 -6.50 -23.99
N ILE A 394 21.76 -5.69 -24.68
CA ILE A 394 23.24 -5.77 -24.61
C ILE A 394 23.73 -5.48 -23.18
N THR A 395 23.20 -4.44 -22.54
CA THR A 395 23.57 -4.11 -21.17
C THR A 395 23.16 -5.21 -20.18
N ALA A 396 22.02 -5.86 -20.38
CA ALA A 396 21.62 -7.01 -19.56
C ALA A 396 22.63 -8.16 -19.61
N CYS A 397 23.16 -8.48 -20.80
CA CYS A 397 24.24 -9.47 -20.94
C CYS A 397 25.50 -9.07 -20.17
N ILE A 398 25.95 -7.81 -20.31
CA ILE A 398 27.17 -7.33 -19.64
C ILE A 398 27.02 -7.40 -18.11
N ILE A 399 25.90 -6.90 -17.58
CA ILE A 399 25.63 -6.90 -16.14
C ILE A 399 25.46 -8.32 -15.59
N GLY A 400 24.80 -9.21 -16.34
CA GLY A 400 24.69 -10.62 -15.98
C GLY A 400 26.06 -11.31 -15.91
N SER A 401 26.93 -11.11 -16.89
CA SER A 401 28.29 -11.66 -16.88
C SER A 401 29.12 -11.14 -15.71
N LEU A 402 29.03 -9.85 -15.38
CA LEU A 402 29.69 -9.26 -14.20
C LEU A 402 29.12 -9.84 -12.90
N ALA A 403 27.81 -10.05 -12.81
CA ALA A 403 27.17 -10.67 -11.65
C ALA A 403 27.61 -12.14 -11.45
N VAL A 404 27.79 -12.90 -12.52
CA VAL A 404 28.33 -14.27 -12.47
C VAL A 404 29.76 -14.27 -11.93
N GLY A 405 30.62 -13.38 -12.45
CA GLY A 405 31.99 -13.23 -11.95
C GLY A 405 32.04 -12.83 -10.47
N GLY A 406 31.24 -11.84 -10.06
CA GLY A 406 31.13 -11.42 -8.65
C GLY A 406 30.56 -12.50 -7.74
N GLY A 407 29.55 -13.25 -8.21
CA GLY A 407 28.94 -14.37 -7.48
C GLY A 407 29.91 -15.52 -7.21
N ILE A 408 30.83 -15.79 -8.15
CA ILE A 408 31.92 -16.76 -7.98
C ILE A 408 32.89 -16.35 -6.87
N VAL A 409 33.17 -15.05 -6.72
CA VAL A 409 34.01 -14.50 -5.63
C VAL A 409 33.27 -14.55 -4.29
N ALA A 410 31.95 -14.37 -4.30
CA ALA A 410 31.11 -14.30 -3.10
C ALA A 410 30.56 -15.67 -2.62
N LEU A 411 31.06 -16.80 -3.15
CA LEU A 411 30.70 -18.13 -2.67
C LEU A 411 31.01 -18.31 -1.17
N GLY A 412 30.14 -19.03 -0.45
CA GLY A 412 30.24 -19.23 1.01
C GLY A 412 29.60 -18.12 1.85
N GLN A 413 29.35 -16.94 1.30
CA GLN A 413 28.70 -15.85 2.04
C GLN A 413 27.21 -16.10 2.30
N ASN A 414 26.71 -15.64 3.45
CA ASN A 414 25.27 -15.59 3.70
C ASN A 414 24.59 -14.58 2.75
N VAL A 415 23.56 -15.02 2.03
CA VAL A 415 22.88 -14.21 1.00
C VAL A 415 22.15 -13.00 1.60
N ALA A 416 21.62 -13.11 2.82
CA ALA A 416 21.00 -11.99 3.53
C ALA A 416 22.01 -10.92 3.95
N PHE A 417 23.21 -11.33 4.37
CA PHE A 417 24.31 -10.40 4.65
C PHE A 417 24.71 -9.60 3.39
N LEU A 418 24.90 -10.28 2.26
CA LEU A 418 25.24 -9.63 0.99
C LEU A 418 24.15 -8.68 0.49
N VAL A 419 22.87 -9.06 0.61
CA VAL A 419 21.75 -8.16 0.30
C VAL A 419 21.72 -6.95 1.24
N ALA A 420 22.05 -7.09 2.52
CA ALA A 420 22.12 -5.96 3.44
C ALA A 420 23.18 -4.90 3.04
N LEU A 421 24.25 -5.30 2.36
CA LEU A 421 25.21 -4.37 1.76
C LEU A 421 24.59 -3.57 0.60
N ALA A 422 23.83 -4.23 -0.29
CA ALA A 422 23.12 -3.55 -1.37
C ALA A 422 22.08 -2.55 -0.84
N PHE A 423 21.40 -2.89 0.26
CA PHE A 423 20.50 -1.99 0.99
C PHE A 423 21.26 -0.78 1.58
N ALA A 424 22.45 -0.99 2.16
CA ALA A 424 23.27 0.11 2.68
C ALA A 424 23.69 1.09 1.57
N VAL A 425 24.14 0.59 0.41
CA VAL A 425 24.47 1.44 -0.75
C VAL A 425 23.25 2.22 -1.24
N ALA A 426 22.07 1.58 -1.31
CA ALA A 426 20.82 2.24 -1.70
C ALA A 426 20.34 3.30 -0.69
N ALA A 427 20.44 3.00 0.61
CA ALA A 427 20.14 3.93 1.70
C ALA A 427 21.05 5.17 1.66
N SER A 428 22.32 5.00 1.27
CA SER A 428 23.29 6.10 1.22
C SER A 428 23.18 6.92 -0.06
N ALA A 429 23.13 6.31 -1.25
CA ALA A 429 23.17 7.06 -2.51
C ALA A 429 21.79 7.60 -2.95
N ASN A 430 20.72 6.81 -2.79
CA ASN A 430 19.43 7.09 -3.43
C ASN A 430 18.48 7.82 -2.49
N LEU A 431 18.25 7.32 -1.27
CA LEU A 431 17.25 7.88 -0.37
C LEU A 431 17.44 9.38 -0.06
N PRO A 432 18.64 9.89 0.30
CA PRO A 432 18.82 11.31 0.63
C PRO A 432 18.52 12.19 -0.59
N THR A 433 18.97 11.75 -1.76
CA THR A 433 18.74 12.43 -3.04
C THR A 433 17.26 12.46 -3.42
N ILE A 434 16.51 11.36 -3.22
CA ILE A 434 15.05 11.31 -3.43
C ILE A 434 14.34 12.28 -2.48
N LEU A 435 14.62 12.19 -1.18
CA LEU A 435 13.94 13.01 -0.17
C LEU A 435 14.23 14.50 -0.35
N TYR A 436 15.47 14.89 -0.62
CA TYR A 436 15.77 16.29 -0.96
C TYR A 436 15.15 16.72 -2.29
N SER A 437 15.10 15.85 -3.31
CA SER A 437 14.42 16.16 -4.57
C SER A 437 12.94 16.46 -4.35
N LEU A 438 12.23 15.66 -3.56
CA LEU A 438 10.80 15.79 -3.31
C LEU A 438 10.44 16.90 -2.29
N PHE A 439 11.21 17.05 -1.21
CA PHE A 439 10.81 17.91 -0.08
C PHE A 439 11.62 19.21 0.07
N TRP A 440 12.79 19.35 -0.56
CA TRP A 440 13.66 20.52 -0.37
C TRP A 440 13.71 21.45 -1.58
N LYS A 441 12.87 22.50 -1.55
CA LYS A 441 12.78 23.58 -2.56
C LYS A 441 14.13 24.12 -3.08
N ARG A 442 15.15 24.22 -2.22
CA ARG A 442 16.47 24.78 -2.57
C ARG A 442 17.48 23.78 -3.16
N PHE A 443 17.22 22.48 -3.06
CA PHE A 443 18.10 21.44 -3.60
C PHE A 443 18.30 21.64 -5.12
N ASN A 444 19.48 21.34 -5.64
CA ASN A 444 19.88 21.64 -7.03
C ASN A 444 20.73 20.49 -7.64
N THR A 445 21.21 20.67 -8.88
CA THR A 445 22.04 19.65 -9.57
C THR A 445 23.28 19.30 -8.76
N SER A 446 23.97 20.32 -8.24
CA SER A 446 25.21 20.16 -7.48
C SER A 446 24.97 19.32 -6.20
N GLY A 447 23.90 19.61 -5.45
CA GLY A 447 23.44 18.81 -4.32
C GLY A 447 23.12 17.35 -4.68
N VAL A 448 22.46 17.11 -5.82
CA VAL A 448 22.21 15.74 -6.32
C VAL A 448 23.50 14.97 -6.54
N LEU A 449 24.47 15.57 -7.22
CA LEU A 449 25.74 14.89 -7.54
C LEU A 449 26.57 14.61 -6.28
N TRP A 450 26.65 15.58 -5.37
CA TRP A 450 27.38 15.43 -4.10
C TRP A 450 26.74 14.38 -3.19
N SER A 451 25.40 14.37 -3.08
CA SER A 451 24.68 13.38 -2.27
C SER A 451 24.83 11.97 -2.85
N MET A 452 24.57 11.82 -4.15
CA MET A 452 24.51 10.51 -4.79
C MET A 452 25.90 9.90 -5.02
N TYR A 453 26.86 10.62 -5.59
CA TYR A 453 28.22 10.10 -5.73
C TYR A 453 28.94 10.02 -4.38
N GLY A 454 28.71 10.98 -3.47
CA GLY A 454 29.28 10.93 -2.13
C GLY A 454 28.78 9.74 -1.32
N GLY A 455 27.47 9.49 -1.31
CA GLY A 455 26.87 8.30 -0.69
C GLY A 455 27.31 7.00 -1.34
N LEU A 456 27.44 6.96 -2.67
CA LEU A 456 27.91 5.78 -3.40
C LEU A 456 29.39 5.48 -3.11
N ILE A 457 30.28 6.47 -3.28
CA ILE A 457 31.72 6.29 -3.07
C ILE A 457 31.99 5.95 -1.61
N SER A 458 31.38 6.65 -0.65
CA SER A 458 31.59 6.36 0.78
C SER A 458 31.07 4.98 1.18
N SER A 459 29.86 4.58 0.77
CA SER A 459 29.34 3.25 1.10
C SER A 459 30.18 2.12 0.48
N VAL A 460 30.55 2.22 -0.80
CA VAL A 460 31.38 1.22 -1.48
C VAL A 460 32.80 1.17 -0.90
N LEU A 461 33.44 2.31 -0.65
CA LEU A 461 34.78 2.36 -0.06
C LEU A 461 34.79 1.79 1.36
N LEU A 462 33.78 2.11 2.18
CA LEU A 462 33.66 1.53 3.53
C LEU A 462 33.38 0.01 3.48
N ILE A 463 32.61 -0.49 2.49
CA ILE A 463 32.43 -1.94 2.29
C ILE A 463 33.76 -2.61 1.93
N VAL A 464 34.52 -2.03 0.99
CA VAL A 464 35.83 -2.58 0.57
C VAL A 464 36.83 -2.54 1.72
N LEU A 465 36.82 -1.52 2.58
CA LEU A 465 37.71 -1.43 3.74
C LEU A 465 37.17 -2.14 5.00
N SER A 466 36.08 -2.91 4.91
CA SER A 466 35.47 -3.59 6.05
C SER A 466 35.87 -5.06 6.19
N PRO A 467 35.62 -5.67 7.38
CA PRO A 467 35.64 -7.12 7.59
C PRO A 467 34.73 -7.96 6.65
N ALA A 468 33.87 -7.33 5.84
CA ALA A 468 33.15 -8.03 4.78
C ALA A 468 34.06 -8.43 3.60
N ALA A 469 35.06 -7.59 3.31
CA ALA A 469 35.95 -7.76 2.17
C ALA A 469 37.23 -8.51 2.52
N SER A 470 37.88 -8.16 3.65
CA SER A 470 39.20 -8.70 4.04
C SER A 470 39.34 -8.89 5.55
N GLY A 471 40.40 -9.58 6.01
CA GLY A 471 40.80 -9.60 7.42
C GLY A 471 40.06 -10.59 8.34
N THR A 472 39.08 -11.35 7.83
CA THR A 472 38.44 -12.45 8.58
C THR A 472 38.30 -13.73 7.74
N PRO A 473 38.23 -14.94 8.36
CA PRO A 473 38.04 -16.20 7.63
C PRO A 473 36.75 -16.27 6.78
N LYS A 474 35.71 -15.50 7.16
CA LYS A 474 34.45 -15.36 6.41
C LYS A 474 34.41 -14.09 5.53
N SER A 475 35.55 -13.51 5.15
CA SER A 475 35.59 -12.37 4.21
C SER A 475 35.54 -12.83 2.75
N MET A 476 35.23 -11.92 1.81
CA MET A 476 35.34 -12.23 0.37
C MET A 476 36.77 -12.56 -0.08
N PHE A 477 37.79 -11.97 0.56
CA PHE A 477 39.21 -12.23 0.31
C PHE A 477 39.92 -12.65 1.61
N PRO A 478 39.78 -13.90 2.07
CA PRO A 478 40.37 -14.35 3.35
C PRO A 478 41.89 -14.32 3.41
N SER A 479 42.57 -14.34 2.25
CA SER A 479 44.03 -14.34 2.13
C SER A 479 44.67 -12.95 2.14
N LEU A 480 43.87 -11.88 2.30
CA LEU A 480 44.32 -10.50 2.33
C LEU A 480 43.75 -9.82 3.58
N ASP A 481 44.52 -8.91 4.15
CA ASP A 481 44.04 -8.01 5.20
C ASP A 481 44.34 -6.56 4.85
N PHE A 482 43.27 -5.82 4.56
CA PHE A 482 43.25 -4.37 4.34
C PHE A 482 42.03 -3.74 5.03
N ALA A 483 41.50 -4.39 6.08
CA ALA A 483 40.29 -3.97 6.77
C ALA A 483 40.60 -2.83 7.77
N ILE A 484 40.47 -1.59 7.32
CA ILE A 484 40.69 -0.38 8.15
C ILE A 484 39.40 0.02 8.90
N PHE A 485 38.23 -0.27 8.33
CA PHE A 485 36.94 0.16 8.86
C PHE A 485 36.30 -0.93 9.74
N PRO A 486 36.01 -0.67 11.04
CA PRO A 486 35.67 -1.74 11.99
C PRO A 486 34.25 -2.31 11.88
N LEU A 487 33.33 -1.70 11.11
CA LEU A 487 31.95 -2.18 10.95
C LEU A 487 31.80 -2.97 9.64
N ARG A 488 30.98 -4.03 9.65
CA ARG A 488 30.62 -4.80 8.45
C ARG A 488 29.61 -4.07 7.58
N ASN A 489 28.72 -3.27 8.19
CA ASN A 489 27.74 -2.46 7.47
C ASN A 489 28.14 -0.97 7.50
N PRO A 490 28.18 -0.25 6.35
CA PRO A 490 28.63 1.14 6.30
C PRO A 490 27.54 2.19 6.55
N ALA A 491 26.26 1.81 6.70
CA ALA A 491 25.15 2.75 6.60
C ALA A 491 25.15 3.83 7.70
N LEU A 492 25.58 3.50 8.93
CA LEU A 492 25.64 4.46 10.04
C LEU A 492 26.49 5.71 9.74
N ILE A 493 27.52 5.56 8.88
CA ILE A 493 28.38 6.68 8.46
C ILE A 493 27.96 7.19 7.08
N SER A 494 27.79 6.29 6.11
CA SER A 494 27.55 6.67 4.71
C SER A 494 26.18 7.30 4.47
N VAL A 495 25.13 6.95 5.24
CA VAL A 495 23.80 7.58 5.10
C VAL A 495 23.82 9.03 5.61
N PRO A 496 24.24 9.34 6.85
CA PRO A 496 24.35 10.74 7.29
C PRO A 496 25.31 11.56 6.44
N LEU A 497 26.45 10.98 6.02
CA LEU A 497 27.40 11.65 5.15
C LEU A 497 26.77 12.04 3.81
N ALA A 498 25.95 11.19 3.20
CA ALA A 498 25.25 11.52 1.96
C ALA A 498 24.20 12.63 2.11
N PHE A 499 23.49 12.68 3.26
CA PHE A 499 22.62 13.83 3.60
C PHE A 499 23.43 15.13 3.76
N LEU A 500 24.58 15.08 4.44
CA LEU A 500 25.45 16.24 4.64
C LEU A 500 26.06 16.72 3.31
N LEU A 501 26.57 15.82 2.48
CA LEU A 501 27.12 16.16 1.16
C LEU A 501 26.04 16.72 0.23
N GLY A 502 24.81 16.22 0.28
CA GLY A 502 23.67 16.81 -0.44
C GLY A 502 23.32 18.22 0.04
N TYR A 503 23.41 18.46 1.35
CA TYR A 503 23.22 19.79 1.94
C TYR A 503 24.33 20.76 1.52
N PHE A 504 25.60 20.40 1.73
CA PHE A 504 26.74 21.26 1.39
C PHE A 504 26.87 21.51 -0.12
N GLY A 505 26.70 20.47 -0.96
CA GLY A 505 26.71 20.60 -2.42
C GLY A 505 25.60 21.53 -2.95
N THR A 506 24.49 21.67 -2.22
CA THR A 506 23.42 22.62 -2.52
C THR A 506 23.74 24.05 -2.06
N VAL A 507 24.29 24.20 -0.84
CA VAL A 507 24.53 25.51 -0.23
C VAL A 507 25.76 26.21 -0.84
N PHE A 508 26.79 25.46 -1.22
CA PHE A 508 28.02 26.02 -1.78
C PHE A 508 28.00 26.25 -3.29
N SER A 509 27.00 25.73 -4.02
CA SER A 509 26.88 25.95 -5.47
C SER A 509 26.42 27.38 -5.79
N LYS A 510 27.39 28.28 -6.03
CA LYS A 510 27.11 29.63 -6.52
C LYS A 510 26.66 29.57 -7.99
N GLY A 511 25.49 30.16 -8.30
CA GLY A 511 25.03 30.37 -9.68
C GLY A 511 24.10 29.32 -10.29
N GLU A 512 23.76 28.22 -9.61
CA GLU A 512 22.63 27.38 -10.05
C GLU A 512 21.31 27.98 -9.55
N ALA A 513 20.59 28.68 -10.43
CA ALA A 513 19.24 29.15 -10.15
C ALA A 513 18.30 27.96 -9.88
N THR A 514 17.73 27.91 -8.69
CA THR A 514 16.72 26.91 -8.32
C THR A 514 15.40 27.25 -9.01
N ASP A 515 14.96 26.39 -9.93
CA ASP A 515 13.72 26.58 -10.66
C ASP A 515 12.50 26.34 -9.75
N GLU A 516 12.08 27.39 -9.06
CA GLU A 516 10.98 27.34 -8.10
C GLU A 516 9.64 26.97 -8.77
N ALA A 517 9.46 27.33 -10.05
CA ALA A 517 8.28 26.97 -10.82
C ALA A 517 8.24 25.45 -11.09
N LYS A 518 9.36 24.83 -11.49
CA LYS A 518 9.45 23.36 -11.60
C LYS A 518 9.35 22.63 -10.27
N PHE A 519 9.74 23.25 -9.15
CA PHE A 519 9.49 22.68 -7.83
C PHE A 519 7.99 22.69 -7.50
N ALA A 520 7.30 23.82 -7.70
CA ALA A 520 5.86 23.90 -7.51
C ALA A 520 5.10 22.96 -8.46
N GLU A 521 5.53 22.84 -9.71
CA GLU A 521 5.01 21.86 -10.66
C GLU A 521 5.22 20.44 -10.16
N MET A 522 6.44 20.06 -9.74
CA MET A 522 6.71 18.74 -9.17
C MET A 522 5.85 18.47 -7.93
N GLU A 523 5.68 19.44 -7.03
CA GLU A 523 4.86 19.30 -5.83
C GLU A 523 3.38 19.08 -6.17
N VAL A 524 2.83 19.86 -7.11
CA VAL A 524 1.46 19.65 -7.63
C VAL A 524 1.33 18.28 -8.29
N ARG A 525 2.23 17.90 -9.20
CA ARG A 525 2.20 16.58 -9.84
C ARG A 525 2.26 15.46 -8.81
N ALA A 526 3.22 15.52 -7.88
CA ALA A 526 3.44 14.49 -6.86
C ALA A 526 2.22 14.30 -5.93
N LEU A 527 1.57 15.38 -5.53
CA LEU A 527 0.44 15.35 -4.60
C LEU A 527 -0.92 15.11 -5.26
N THR A 528 -1.10 15.45 -6.55
CA THR A 528 -2.40 15.36 -7.25
C THR A 528 -2.47 14.29 -8.33
N GLY A 529 -1.32 13.77 -8.79
CA GLY A 529 -1.24 12.92 -9.98
C GLY A 529 -1.43 13.66 -11.31
N ALA A 530 -1.53 14.99 -11.32
CA ALA A 530 -1.65 15.77 -12.53
C ALA A 530 -0.47 15.51 -13.49
N GLY A 531 -0.76 15.23 -14.77
CA GLY A 531 0.27 14.92 -15.77
C GLY A 531 1.00 13.58 -15.58
N ALA A 532 0.55 12.70 -14.68
CA ALA A 532 1.07 11.35 -14.57
C ALA A 532 0.69 10.47 -15.78
N GLU A 533 1.60 9.60 -16.19
CA GLU A 533 1.41 8.69 -17.32
C GLU A 533 0.23 7.71 -17.07
N ARG A 534 -0.74 7.72 -17.98
CA ARG A 534 -1.96 6.90 -17.95
C ARG A 534 -1.73 5.49 -18.55
N SER A 535 -2.68 4.59 -18.34
CA SER A 535 -2.64 3.25 -18.94
C SER A 535 -2.90 3.30 -20.44
N LEU A 536 -2.16 2.51 -21.22
CA LEU A 536 -2.30 2.45 -22.69
C LEU A 536 -3.56 1.68 -23.13
N VAL A 537 -4.18 0.91 -22.24
CA VAL A 537 -5.35 0.06 -22.55
C VAL A 537 -6.58 0.90 -22.91
N THR A 538 -6.67 2.15 -22.45
CA THR A 538 -7.81 3.05 -22.73
C THR A 538 -7.69 3.80 -24.06
N THR A 539 -6.54 3.74 -24.75
CA THR A 539 -6.23 4.60 -25.90
C THR A 539 -6.26 3.87 -27.26
N GLN A 540 -7.27 3.01 -27.47
CA GLN A 540 -7.64 2.50 -28.79
C GLN A 540 -9.03 2.99 -29.25
N LEU A 541 -9.31 4.28 -29.04
CA LEU A 541 -10.32 4.97 -29.84
C LEU A 541 -9.67 5.45 -31.15
N ARG A 542 -10.39 5.23 -32.26
CA ARG A 542 -9.90 5.40 -33.65
C ARG A 542 -9.29 6.79 -33.89
N PRO A 543 -8.29 6.92 -34.80
CA PRO A 543 -7.79 8.24 -35.19
C PRO A 543 -8.92 9.06 -35.81
N SER A 544 -9.26 10.18 -35.17
CA SER A 544 -10.24 11.14 -35.68
C SER A 544 -9.72 11.81 -36.94
N GLN A 545 -10.54 11.85 -38.00
CA GLN A 545 -10.22 12.55 -39.23
C GLN A 545 -9.91 14.04 -38.98
N PRO A 546 -9.06 14.68 -39.81
CA PRO A 546 -8.78 16.10 -39.71
C PRO A 546 -10.06 16.92 -39.97
N ARG A 547 -10.35 17.87 -39.09
CA ARG A 547 -11.44 18.85 -39.31
C ARG A 547 -11.05 19.82 -40.44
N PRO A 548 -12.01 20.29 -41.26
CA PRO A 548 -11.75 21.34 -42.23
C PRO A 548 -11.41 22.68 -41.53
N PRO A 549 -10.67 23.59 -42.19
CA PRO A 549 -10.26 24.86 -41.60
C PRO A 549 -11.45 25.79 -41.36
N LEU A 550 -11.42 26.48 -40.21
CA LEU A 550 -12.42 27.49 -39.85
C LEU A 550 -12.31 28.71 -40.77
N THR A 551 -13.42 29.07 -41.43
CA THR A 551 -13.56 30.32 -42.17
C THR A 551 -13.51 31.53 -41.22
N THR A 552 -12.77 32.55 -41.63
CA THR A 552 -12.56 33.79 -40.88
C THR A 552 -13.81 34.69 -40.90
N MET A 553 -14.05 35.40 -39.80
CA MET A 553 -14.90 36.59 -39.76
C MET A 553 -14.07 37.81 -39.28
N PRO A 554 -14.38 39.03 -39.77
CA PRO A 554 -13.53 40.21 -39.58
C PRO A 554 -13.75 40.88 -38.21
N PRO A 555 -12.80 41.72 -37.75
CA PRO A 555 -12.84 42.33 -36.43
C PRO A 555 -13.82 43.52 -36.36
N ARG A 556 -14.41 43.74 -35.18
CA ARG A 556 -14.95 45.05 -34.78
C ARG A 556 -14.10 45.65 -33.67
N SER A 557 -13.66 46.88 -33.91
CA SER A 557 -12.85 47.71 -33.03
C SER A 557 -13.71 48.57 -32.11
N THR A 558 -13.32 48.67 -30.83
CA THR A 558 -13.36 49.82 -29.88
C THR A 558 -13.16 49.21 -28.48
N GLY A 559 -12.25 49.64 -27.61
CA GLY A 559 -11.39 50.82 -27.62
C GLY A 559 -11.65 51.65 -26.37
N ILE A 560 -10.82 51.47 -25.33
CA ILE A 560 -10.53 52.40 -24.20
C ILE A 560 -9.26 51.88 -23.51
N ALA A 561 -8.46 52.81 -22.97
CA ALA A 561 -7.04 52.62 -22.62
C ALA A 561 -6.80 52.59 -21.08
N PRO A 562 -5.54 52.53 -20.57
CA PRO A 562 -5.23 51.88 -19.30
C PRO A 562 -5.13 52.80 -18.07
N ILE A 563 -5.10 52.20 -16.87
CA ILE A 563 -4.61 52.85 -15.64
C ILE A 563 -3.54 51.97 -14.98
N ILE A 564 -2.44 52.62 -14.60
CA ILE A 564 -1.28 52.06 -13.90
C ILE A 564 -1.44 52.34 -12.40
N SER A 565 -1.15 51.37 -11.52
CA SER A 565 -0.29 51.61 -10.34
C SER A 565 0.13 50.30 -9.66
N ALA A 566 1.33 50.29 -9.09
CA ALA A 566 1.86 49.20 -8.29
C ALA A 566 1.42 49.31 -6.82
N GLY A 567 1.22 48.17 -6.16
CA GLY A 567 1.03 48.07 -4.71
C GLY A 567 1.78 46.85 -4.18
N SER A 568 2.84 47.06 -3.42
CA SER A 568 3.75 46.00 -2.97
C SER A 568 3.54 45.60 -1.51
N ALA A 569 3.51 44.28 -1.26
CA ALA A 569 3.73 43.60 0.03
C ALA A 569 2.62 43.74 1.11
N PRO A 570 2.55 42.85 2.13
CA PRO A 570 3.50 41.77 2.46
C PRO A 570 2.91 40.34 2.47
N ALA A 571 3.82 39.35 2.38
CA ALA A 571 3.49 37.94 2.51
C ALA A 571 3.50 37.46 3.98
N SER A 572 2.44 36.77 4.41
CA SER A 572 2.38 36.08 5.71
C SER A 572 3.08 34.71 5.68
N PRO A 573 3.74 34.26 6.76
CA PRO A 573 4.64 33.09 6.71
C PRO A 573 3.93 31.72 6.73
N HIS A 574 4.43 30.78 5.90
CA HIS A 574 3.96 29.40 5.82
C HIS A 574 4.06 28.61 7.14
N ARG A 575 2.92 28.33 7.80
CA ARG A 575 2.87 27.38 8.94
C ARG A 575 2.95 25.89 8.55
N GLY A 576 2.61 25.51 7.32
CA GLY A 576 2.62 24.10 6.89
C GLY A 576 4.00 23.44 6.78
N ARG A 577 5.06 24.23 6.58
CA ARG A 577 6.40 23.72 6.24
C ARG A 577 7.16 23.12 7.43
N ARG A 578 6.93 23.61 8.66
CA ARG A 578 7.56 23.04 9.86
C ARG A 578 6.98 21.68 10.24
N ARG A 579 5.66 21.46 10.07
CA ARG A 579 4.98 20.24 10.55
C ARG A 579 5.48 18.96 9.86
N ARG A 580 5.72 18.99 8.54
CA ARG A 580 6.26 17.82 7.79
C ARG A 580 7.73 17.52 8.10
N ILE A 581 8.56 18.56 8.31
CA ILE A 581 9.95 18.37 8.77
C ILE A 581 9.96 17.79 10.19
N LEU A 582 9.11 18.30 11.09
CA LEU A 582 8.97 17.77 12.45
C LEU A 582 8.47 16.32 12.48
N ILE A 583 7.64 15.90 11.54
CA ILE A 583 7.22 14.50 11.37
C ILE A 583 8.40 13.64 10.88
N ALA A 584 9.18 14.09 9.90
CA ALA A 584 10.35 13.35 9.43
C ALA A 584 11.41 13.15 10.53
N THR A 585 11.71 14.20 11.32
CA THR A 585 12.63 14.09 12.46
C THR A 585 12.00 13.31 13.63
N GLY A 586 10.69 13.48 13.85
CA GLY A 586 9.93 12.85 14.94
C GLY A 586 9.68 11.35 14.75
N VAL A 587 9.58 10.85 13.51
CA VAL A 587 9.52 9.41 13.23
C VAL A 587 10.86 8.74 13.52
N ILE A 588 11.98 9.38 13.13
CA ILE A 588 13.33 8.87 13.40
C ILE A 588 13.63 8.90 14.91
N GLY A 589 13.32 10.00 15.60
CA GLY A 589 13.49 10.09 17.07
C GLY A 589 12.54 9.17 17.84
N GLY A 590 11.27 9.07 17.41
CA GLY A 590 10.25 8.24 18.04
C GLY A 590 10.56 6.74 17.96
N MET A 591 11.17 6.26 16.86
CA MET A 591 11.63 4.87 16.76
C MET A 591 12.77 4.54 17.73
N ILE A 592 13.70 5.46 17.96
CA ILE A 592 14.79 5.28 18.95
C ILE A 592 14.20 5.21 20.36
N ILE A 593 13.22 6.06 20.67
CA ILE A 593 12.52 6.04 21.97
C ILE A 593 11.68 4.76 22.14
N PHE A 594 10.99 4.30 21.09
CA PHE A 594 10.19 3.07 21.15
C PHE A 594 11.04 1.82 21.42
N MET A 595 12.23 1.71 20.81
CA MET A 595 13.23 0.67 21.13
C MET A 595 13.67 0.69 22.61
N ILE A 596 13.68 1.86 23.26
CA ILE A 596 14.04 2.02 24.68
C ILE A 596 12.84 1.73 25.59
N SER A 597 11.62 2.14 25.22
CA SER A 597 10.40 1.95 26.02
C SER A 597 9.95 0.50 26.17
N VAL A 598 10.32 -0.41 25.26
CA VAL A 598 10.05 -1.85 25.38
C VAL A 598 10.73 -2.47 26.63
N SER A 599 11.76 -1.82 27.18
CA SER A 599 12.44 -2.28 28.40
C SER A 599 11.78 -1.87 29.72
N MET A 600 10.70 -1.07 29.72
CA MET A 600 10.27 -0.38 30.95
C MET A 600 8.74 -0.21 31.10
N SER A 601 7.97 -1.30 30.97
CA SER A 601 6.51 -1.30 31.16
C SER A 601 5.99 -2.42 32.07
N ARG A 602 6.30 -2.34 33.36
CA ARG A 602 5.58 -3.04 34.45
C ARG A 602 5.54 -2.21 35.75
N VAL A 603 4.71 -1.17 35.81
CA VAL A 603 4.23 -0.55 37.07
C VAL A 603 2.82 0.03 36.85
N LEU A 604 1.86 -0.41 37.68
CA LEU A 604 0.54 0.17 38.00
C LEU A 604 -0.55 0.33 36.91
N ALA A 605 -1.64 -0.44 37.08
CA ALA A 605 -3.03 0.03 36.91
C ALA A 605 -4.04 -0.91 37.63
N SER A 606 -5.02 -0.35 38.35
CA SER A 606 -6.18 -1.07 38.95
C SER A 606 -7.40 -0.15 39.08
N ALA A 607 -8.60 -0.65 38.73
CA ALA A 607 -9.94 -0.02 38.88
C ALA A 607 -10.76 -0.80 39.96
N PRO A 608 -12.14 -0.83 40.07
CA PRO A 608 -13.31 -0.13 39.46
C PRO A 608 -14.23 0.49 40.58
N PRO A 609 -15.59 0.33 40.73
CA PRO A 609 -16.78 0.17 39.83
C PRO A 609 -18.07 1.03 40.17
N GLY A 610 -19.12 0.95 39.34
CA GLY A 610 -20.57 1.02 39.74
C GLY A 610 -21.34 2.36 39.54
N ALA A 611 -22.68 2.42 39.35
CA ALA A 611 -23.72 1.39 39.13
C ALA A 611 -25.06 1.96 38.54
N ASP A 612 -26.02 1.07 38.24
CA ASP A 612 -27.29 1.12 37.46
C ASP A 612 -28.41 2.17 37.75
N THR A 613 -29.38 2.34 36.80
CA THR A 613 -30.84 1.98 36.94
C THR A 613 -31.70 2.28 35.67
N THR A 614 -32.94 1.75 35.60
CA THR A 614 -33.79 1.54 34.37
C THR A 614 -35.23 2.15 34.45
N PRO A 615 -36.09 2.14 33.38
CA PRO A 615 -37.03 3.24 33.04
C PRO A 615 -38.55 2.96 33.15
N GLN A 616 -39.40 3.93 32.75
CA GLN A 616 -40.85 3.74 32.49
C GLN A 616 -41.38 4.62 31.33
N LEU A 617 -42.56 4.27 30.78
CA LEU A 617 -43.05 4.67 29.45
C LEU A 617 -44.50 5.21 29.44
N GLY A 618 -44.81 6.19 28.56
CA GLY A 618 -46.15 6.80 28.37
C GLY A 618 -46.23 7.66 27.09
N PRO A 619 -47.42 7.96 26.54
CA PRO A 619 -47.63 8.04 25.08
C PRO A 619 -47.45 9.41 24.39
N ASN A 620 -47.24 9.35 23.07
CA ASN A 620 -47.00 10.47 22.15
C ASN A 620 -48.16 11.49 22.04
N THR A 621 -47.83 12.78 22.16
CA THR A 621 -48.47 13.90 21.45
C THR A 621 -47.41 14.91 21.01
N ALA A 622 -47.63 15.59 19.88
CA ALA A 622 -46.71 16.58 19.33
C ALA A 622 -46.94 17.97 19.98
N ALA A 623 -46.24 18.24 21.08
CA ALA A 623 -46.02 19.56 21.67
C ALA A 623 -44.76 19.53 22.55
N ASP A 624 -44.05 20.65 22.67
CA ASP A 624 -42.75 20.81 23.35
C ASP A 624 -41.65 19.82 22.95
N VAL A 625 -40.99 20.15 21.84
CA VAL A 625 -39.60 19.73 21.59
C VAL A 625 -38.70 20.78 22.24
N GLY A 626 -37.97 20.38 23.31
CA GLY A 626 -36.89 21.22 23.84
C GLY A 626 -35.83 21.45 22.76
N PRO A 627 -35.13 22.61 22.74
CA PRO A 627 -34.17 22.89 21.68
C PRO A 627 -33.06 21.83 21.67
N GLU A 628 -32.73 21.30 20.48
CA GLU A 628 -31.59 20.40 20.32
C GLU A 628 -30.34 21.04 20.93
N VAL A 629 -29.59 20.26 21.72
CA VAL A 629 -28.45 20.74 22.50
C VAL A 629 -27.14 20.59 21.73
N ALA A 630 -26.24 21.53 21.98
CA ALA A 630 -24.91 21.55 21.37
C ALA A 630 -24.03 20.34 21.76
N ILE A 631 -24.35 19.69 22.89
CA ILE A 631 -23.69 18.48 23.38
C ILE A 631 -24.76 17.45 23.73
N PRO A 632 -25.23 16.64 22.76
CA PRO A 632 -26.14 15.52 23.00
C PRO A 632 -25.58 14.52 24.01
N ALA A 633 -26.46 13.91 24.81
CA ALA A 633 -26.09 12.88 25.75
C ALA A 633 -26.10 11.49 25.09
N LEU A 634 -25.31 10.56 25.64
CA LEU A 634 -25.38 9.15 25.27
C LEU A 634 -26.54 8.48 26.01
N GLY A 635 -27.48 7.93 25.24
CA GLY A 635 -28.53 7.05 25.75
C GLY A 635 -28.06 5.60 25.81
N GLY A 636 -29.01 4.67 25.64
CA GLY A 636 -28.73 3.23 25.62
C GLY A 636 -28.10 2.71 24.33
N THR A 637 -27.87 1.40 24.29
CA THR A 637 -27.57 0.67 23.05
C THR A 637 -28.63 -0.42 22.81
N ILE A 638 -28.96 -0.66 21.54
CA ILE A 638 -29.97 -1.63 21.11
C ILE A 638 -29.28 -2.70 20.28
N GLN A 639 -29.35 -3.97 20.68
CA GLN A 639 -28.82 -5.06 19.85
C GLN A 639 -29.75 -5.30 18.66
N VAL A 640 -29.23 -5.19 17.44
CA VAL A 640 -30.05 -5.20 16.20
C VAL A 640 -29.58 -6.22 15.15
N GLY A 641 -28.44 -6.87 15.38
CA GLY A 641 -27.96 -7.98 14.57
C GLY A 641 -26.44 -8.17 14.67
N LYS A 642 -25.83 -8.78 13.66
CA LYS A 642 -24.36 -8.98 13.59
C LYS A 642 -23.65 -7.88 12.82
N THR A 643 -24.27 -7.36 11.75
CA THR A 643 -23.67 -6.34 10.87
C THR A 643 -24.70 -5.29 10.45
N PRO A 644 -25.19 -4.46 11.40
CA PRO A 644 -26.07 -3.33 11.11
C PRO A 644 -25.29 -2.23 10.40
N GLY A 645 -25.37 -2.22 9.07
CA GLY A 645 -24.59 -1.33 8.22
C GLY A 645 -25.29 -0.05 7.80
N PHE A 646 -26.59 0.06 8.05
CA PHE A 646 -27.35 1.29 7.84
C PHE A 646 -28.61 1.32 8.71
N VAL A 647 -28.99 2.48 9.24
CA VAL A 647 -30.27 2.71 9.92
C VAL A 647 -31.03 3.86 9.25
N ALA A 648 -32.33 3.68 9.04
CA ALA A 648 -33.23 4.73 8.55
C ALA A 648 -34.47 4.79 9.46
N VAL A 649 -34.88 6.00 9.82
CA VAL A 649 -36.11 6.24 10.59
C VAL A 649 -37.27 6.51 9.62
N SER A 650 -38.41 5.87 9.89
CA SER A 650 -39.66 6.13 9.15
C SER A 650 -40.12 7.59 9.33
N PRO A 651 -40.65 8.27 8.30
CA PRO A 651 -41.04 9.70 8.41
C PRO A 651 -42.09 10.02 9.49
N ASN A 652 -42.88 9.02 9.93
CA ASN A 652 -43.80 9.16 11.07
C ASN A 652 -43.12 9.02 12.46
N GLY A 653 -41.81 8.71 12.49
CA GLY A 653 -40.98 8.60 13.68
C GLY A 653 -41.17 7.36 14.55
N ARG A 654 -42.10 6.44 14.23
CA ARG A 654 -42.46 5.30 15.10
C ARG A 654 -41.51 4.11 15.05
N HIS A 655 -40.83 3.94 13.91
CA HIS A 655 -39.97 2.79 13.68
C HIS A 655 -38.65 3.20 13.01
N ALA A 656 -37.56 2.58 13.44
CA ALA A 656 -36.25 2.61 12.79
C ALA A 656 -35.98 1.23 12.15
N TYR A 657 -35.55 1.23 10.90
CA TYR A 657 -35.26 0.03 10.11
C TYR A 657 -33.76 -0.06 9.91
N VAL A 658 -33.19 -1.25 10.11
CA VAL A 658 -31.74 -1.48 10.16
C VAL A 658 -31.33 -2.57 9.16
N ALA A 659 -30.49 -2.22 8.18
CA ALA A 659 -29.96 -3.14 7.19
C ALA A 659 -28.87 -4.03 7.80
N ASN A 660 -29.16 -5.32 7.98
CA ASN A 660 -28.19 -6.30 8.46
C ASN A 660 -27.65 -7.12 7.29
N ARG A 661 -26.41 -6.81 6.89
CA ARG A 661 -25.79 -7.27 5.63
C ARG A 661 -25.66 -8.79 5.58
N ASP A 662 -24.94 -9.39 6.54
CA ASP A 662 -24.61 -10.82 6.48
C ASP A 662 -25.83 -11.71 6.76
N ALA A 663 -26.72 -11.26 7.64
CA ALA A 663 -27.94 -11.97 7.98
C ALA A 663 -29.00 -11.89 6.87
N ARG A 664 -28.86 -10.97 5.91
CA ARG A 664 -29.84 -10.68 4.84
C ARG A 664 -31.23 -10.37 5.38
N VAL A 665 -31.29 -9.50 6.38
CA VAL A 665 -32.54 -9.05 7.00
C VAL A 665 -32.55 -7.54 7.20
N VAL A 666 -33.75 -6.96 7.23
CA VAL A 666 -33.97 -5.65 7.83
C VAL A 666 -34.59 -5.84 9.21
N THR A 667 -33.90 -5.37 10.24
CA THR A 667 -34.40 -5.41 11.63
C THR A 667 -35.22 -4.15 11.89
N VAL A 668 -36.42 -4.29 12.44
CA VAL A 668 -37.31 -3.17 12.80
C VAL A 668 -37.22 -2.94 14.31
N VAL A 669 -36.95 -1.69 14.69
CA VAL A 669 -36.91 -1.20 16.06
C VAL A 669 -38.09 -0.25 16.26
N ASP A 670 -38.88 -0.47 17.31
CA ASP A 670 -39.84 0.53 17.79
C ASP A 670 -39.10 1.61 18.59
N THR A 671 -39.26 2.86 18.16
CA THR A 671 -38.49 4.01 18.66
C THR A 671 -39.04 4.57 19.96
N ALA A 672 -40.30 4.29 20.31
CA ALA A 672 -40.85 4.71 21.60
C ALA A 672 -40.23 3.88 22.72
N ILE A 673 -40.09 2.57 22.51
CA ILE A 673 -39.58 1.63 23.54
C ILE A 673 -38.12 1.23 23.36
N ASN A 674 -37.48 1.60 22.25
CA ASN A 674 -36.10 1.25 21.88
C ASN A 674 -35.83 -0.26 21.87
N GLN A 675 -36.76 -1.05 21.33
CA GLN A 675 -36.65 -2.52 21.20
C GLN A 675 -36.90 -3.02 19.78
N VAL A 676 -36.26 -4.13 19.42
CA VAL A 676 -36.53 -4.84 18.16
C VAL A 676 -37.92 -5.47 18.20
N THR A 677 -38.76 -5.15 17.23
CA THR A 677 -40.15 -5.64 17.14
C THR A 677 -40.40 -6.56 15.94
N ALA A 678 -39.57 -6.50 14.89
CA ALA A 678 -39.63 -7.42 13.76
C ALA A 678 -38.27 -7.63 13.10
N THR A 679 -38.15 -8.71 12.32
CA THR A 679 -36.99 -9.00 11.47
C THR A 679 -37.50 -9.49 10.12
N ILE A 680 -37.18 -8.77 9.05
CA ILE A 680 -37.76 -8.95 7.71
C ILE A 680 -36.72 -9.61 6.81
N PRO A 681 -36.96 -10.82 6.26
CA PRO A 681 -36.03 -11.47 5.33
C PRO A 681 -35.92 -10.73 3.99
N ILE A 682 -34.69 -10.55 3.51
CA ILE A 682 -34.36 -9.93 2.22
C ILE A 682 -33.68 -10.99 1.33
N PRO A 683 -34.46 -11.85 0.65
CA PRO A 683 -33.92 -13.02 -0.05
C PRO A 683 -33.08 -12.65 -1.29
N ALA A 684 -33.38 -11.52 -1.94
CA ALA A 684 -32.73 -11.08 -3.17
C ALA A 684 -31.25 -10.68 -2.99
N GLY A 685 -30.81 -10.34 -1.77
CA GLY A 685 -29.40 -10.07 -1.48
C GLY A 685 -29.12 -9.42 -0.13
N PRO A 686 -27.84 -9.16 0.20
CA PRO A 686 -27.45 -8.42 1.39
C PRO A 686 -27.98 -6.97 1.32
N PRO A 687 -28.81 -6.51 2.28
CA PRO A 687 -29.28 -5.13 2.33
C PRO A 687 -28.17 -4.19 2.80
N GLN A 688 -27.97 -3.06 2.11
CA GLN A 688 -26.82 -2.18 2.30
C GLN A 688 -27.19 -0.80 2.82
N PHE A 689 -28.19 -0.15 2.21
CA PHE A 689 -28.70 1.19 2.52
C PHE A 689 -30.24 1.23 2.40
N LEU A 690 -30.89 2.16 3.09
CA LEU A 690 -32.35 2.21 3.26
C LEU A 690 -32.90 3.63 3.02
N ALA A 691 -33.93 3.78 2.18
CA ALA A 691 -34.55 5.07 1.87
C ALA A 691 -36.09 5.00 1.91
N PHE A 692 -36.73 5.84 2.73
CA PHE A 692 -38.19 5.90 2.86
C PHE A 692 -38.84 6.83 1.84
N ALA A 693 -39.96 6.38 1.26
CA ALA A 693 -40.90 7.27 0.62
C ALA A 693 -41.53 8.24 1.64
N PRO A 694 -41.92 9.46 1.23
CA PRO A 694 -42.55 10.44 2.12
C PRO A 694 -43.83 9.94 2.83
N ASP A 695 -44.51 8.94 2.26
CA ASP A 695 -45.74 8.34 2.80
C ASP A 695 -45.53 7.43 4.02
N SER A 696 -44.28 7.12 4.40
CA SER A 696 -43.89 6.11 5.40
C SER A 696 -44.34 4.67 5.12
N ARG A 697 -45.00 4.40 3.99
CA ARG A 697 -45.50 3.07 3.60
C ARG A 697 -44.50 2.30 2.75
N THR A 698 -43.71 3.00 1.94
CA THR A 698 -42.73 2.37 1.05
C THR A 698 -41.31 2.57 1.54
N LEU A 699 -40.53 1.48 1.66
CA LEU A 699 -39.11 1.50 1.97
C LEU A 699 -38.31 0.86 0.83
N TYR A 700 -37.32 1.58 0.32
CA TYR A 700 -36.42 1.11 -0.74
C TYR A 700 -35.10 0.64 -0.11
N ILE A 701 -34.66 -0.56 -0.50
CA ILE A 701 -33.55 -1.29 0.11
C ILE A 701 -32.53 -1.59 -0.97
N THR A 702 -31.32 -1.02 -0.88
CA THR A 702 -30.26 -1.31 -1.85
C THR A 702 -29.61 -2.66 -1.56
N LEU A 703 -29.39 -3.45 -2.61
CA LEU A 703 -28.83 -4.80 -2.51
C LEU A 703 -27.53 -4.91 -3.31
N PHE A 704 -26.45 -5.27 -2.63
CA PHE A 704 -25.26 -5.81 -3.28
C PHE A 704 -24.44 -6.72 -2.35
N ASN A 705 -23.58 -7.54 -2.96
CA ASN A 705 -22.58 -8.36 -2.29
C ASN A 705 -21.15 -7.98 -2.71
N ASP A 706 -20.16 -8.39 -1.92
CA ASP A 706 -18.74 -8.08 -2.17
C ASP A 706 -18.20 -8.71 -3.46
N GLN A 707 -18.79 -9.82 -3.90
CA GLN A 707 -18.49 -10.47 -5.18
C GLN A 707 -19.02 -9.68 -6.39
N ARG A 708 -19.82 -8.62 -6.17
CA ARG A 708 -20.42 -7.76 -7.22
C ARG A 708 -21.25 -8.54 -8.25
N THR A 709 -22.07 -9.47 -7.76
CA THR A 709 -23.00 -10.27 -8.58
C THR A 709 -24.46 -9.91 -8.34
N ILE A 710 -24.77 -9.20 -7.25
CA ILE A 710 -26.11 -8.71 -6.91
C ILE A 710 -26.12 -7.19 -7.04
N HIS A 711 -27.03 -6.66 -7.85
CA HIS A 711 -27.23 -5.23 -8.11
C HIS A 711 -28.74 -4.95 -8.25
N ALA A 712 -29.41 -4.60 -7.16
CA ALA A 712 -30.87 -4.38 -7.18
C ALA A 712 -31.35 -3.43 -6.08
N ILE A 713 -32.59 -2.95 -6.20
CA ILE A 713 -33.36 -2.31 -5.13
C ILE A 713 -34.56 -3.21 -4.81
N ASP A 714 -34.71 -3.66 -3.56
CA ASP A 714 -35.98 -4.22 -3.09
C ASP A 714 -36.91 -3.08 -2.65
N VAL A 715 -38.19 -3.20 -2.96
CA VAL A 715 -39.27 -2.30 -2.54
C VAL A 715 -40.10 -3.04 -1.51
N LEU A 716 -40.13 -2.51 -0.28
CA LEU A 716 -40.81 -3.08 0.87
C LEU A 716 -42.05 -2.25 1.23
N ASP A 717 -43.20 -2.90 1.40
CA ASP A 717 -44.34 -2.31 2.09
C ASP A 717 -44.16 -2.46 3.61
N THR A 718 -44.17 -1.34 4.32
CA THR A 718 -43.94 -1.26 5.78
C THR A 718 -45.21 -1.57 6.59
N ALA A 719 -46.38 -1.60 5.94
CA ALA A 719 -47.64 -1.97 6.59
C ALA A 719 -47.74 -3.51 6.74
N SER A 720 -47.36 -4.26 5.71
CA SER A 720 -47.29 -5.73 5.72
C SER A 720 -45.93 -6.29 6.14
N ASN A 721 -44.86 -5.49 6.11
CA ASN A 721 -43.46 -5.92 6.22
C ASN A 721 -43.06 -6.95 5.14
N THR A 722 -43.55 -6.78 3.91
CA THR A 722 -43.25 -7.68 2.77
C THR A 722 -42.57 -6.96 1.62
N VAL A 723 -41.64 -7.65 0.94
CA VAL A 723 -41.04 -7.16 -0.31
C VAL A 723 -42.05 -7.34 -1.44
N ILE A 724 -42.45 -6.23 -2.07
CA ILE A 724 -43.49 -6.17 -3.10
C ILE A 724 -42.91 -6.07 -4.53
N ALA A 725 -41.65 -5.65 -4.68
CA ALA A 725 -40.95 -5.63 -5.96
C ALA A 725 -39.43 -5.66 -5.78
N THR A 726 -38.71 -6.11 -6.81
CA THR A 726 -37.25 -6.02 -6.92
C THR A 726 -36.88 -5.37 -8.25
N ILE A 727 -36.08 -4.31 -8.22
CA ILE A 727 -35.72 -3.47 -9.38
C ILE A 727 -34.22 -3.69 -9.69
N PRO A 728 -33.87 -4.41 -10.78
CA PRO A 728 -32.47 -4.61 -11.17
C PRO A 728 -31.75 -3.29 -11.46
N GLN A 729 -30.45 -3.23 -11.13
CA GLN A 729 -29.59 -2.07 -11.39
C GLN A 729 -28.36 -2.48 -12.23
N PRO A 730 -27.80 -1.58 -13.05
CA PRO A 730 -26.68 -1.90 -13.95
C PRO A 730 -25.35 -2.13 -13.20
N ALA A 731 -25.24 -1.66 -11.96
CA ALA A 731 -24.09 -1.78 -11.08
C ALA A 731 -24.53 -1.67 -9.62
N ARG A 732 -23.61 -1.84 -8.65
CA ARG A 732 -23.92 -1.74 -7.21
C ARG A 732 -24.62 -0.43 -6.86
N PRO A 733 -25.90 -0.46 -6.42
CA PRO A 733 -26.60 0.74 -6.02
C PRO A 733 -26.20 1.15 -4.61
N TYR A 734 -25.92 2.43 -4.41
CA TYR A 734 -25.73 3.05 -3.09
C TYR A 734 -26.98 3.87 -2.72
N LEU A 735 -26.97 4.64 -1.61
CA LEU A 735 -28.19 5.23 -1.05
C LEU A 735 -28.94 6.10 -2.08
N PRO A 736 -30.19 5.72 -2.44
CA PRO A 736 -31.00 6.47 -3.36
C PRO A 736 -31.80 7.55 -2.62
N ALA A 737 -32.29 8.54 -3.37
CA ALA A 737 -33.21 9.55 -2.86
C ALA A 737 -34.50 9.58 -3.67
N ILE A 738 -35.61 9.92 -3.00
CA ILE A 738 -36.94 10.02 -3.62
C ILE A 738 -37.30 11.49 -3.77
N SER A 739 -37.80 11.87 -4.95
CA SER A 739 -38.26 13.23 -5.23
C SER A 739 -39.40 13.62 -4.29
N ARG A 740 -39.53 14.92 -3.99
CA ARG A 740 -40.51 15.43 -3.00
C ARG A 740 -41.97 15.10 -3.34
N ASP A 741 -42.28 14.88 -4.61
CA ASP A 741 -43.60 14.45 -5.10
C ASP A 741 -43.84 12.93 -4.98
N GLY A 742 -42.84 12.17 -4.50
CA GLY A 742 -42.89 10.71 -4.35
C GLY A 742 -42.76 9.91 -5.64
N LYS A 743 -42.65 10.56 -6.81
CA LYS A 743 -42.81 9.90 -8.13
C LYS A 743 -41.54 9.30 -8.72
N ARG A 744 -40.36 9.78 -8.30
CA ARG A 744 -39.08 9.37 -8.90
C ARG A 744 -38.03 9.05 -7.85
N LEU A 745 -37.36 7.92 -8.02
CA LEU A 745 -36.26 7.44 -7.20
C LEU A 745 -34.95 7.60 -7.99
N PHE A 746 -33.99 8.35 -7.46
CA PHE A 746 -32.67 8.57 -8.05
C PHE A 746 -31.66 7.68 -7.33
N ILE A 747 -31.05 6.74 -8.04
CA ILE A 747 -30.21 5.68 -7.48
C ILE A 747 -28.76 5.84 -7.97
N PRO A 748 -27.78 6.09 -7.09
CA PRO A 748 -26.38 6.18 -7.48
C PRO A 748 -25.78 4.78 -7.74
N ASN A 749 -25.27 4.55 -8.96
CA ASN A 749 -24.73 3.27 -9.40
C ASN A 749 -23.19 3.26 -9.28
N HIS A 750 -22.64 3.05 -8.08
CA HIS A 750 -21.22 3.21 -7.72
C HIS A 750 -20.20 2.76 -8.78
N ASP A 751 -20.33 1.55 -9.35
CA ASP A 751 -19.32 1.03 -10.31
C ASP A 751 -19.45 1.62 -11.73
N THR A 752 -20.36 2.57 -11.93
CA THR A 752 -20.55 3.35 -13.15
C THR A 752 -20.56 4.85 -12.84
N ALA A 753 -20.35 5.70 -13.85
CA ALA A 753 -20.49 7.14 -13.70
C ALA A 753 -21.96 7.57 -13.95
N SER A 754 -22.92 6.93 -13.27
CA SER A 754 -24.36 7.11 -13.54
C SER A 754 -25.26 7.13 -12.30
N LEU A 755 -26.42 7.78 -12.44
CA LEU A 755 -27.59 7.58 -11.59
C LEU A 755 -28.72 6.94 -12.42
N SER A 756 -29.33 5.86 -11.94
CA SER A 756 -30.62 5.39 -12.48
C SER A 756 -31.74 6.29 -11.95
N VAL A 757 -32.67 6.72 -12.81
CA VAL A 757 -33.93 7.35 -12.40
C VAL A 757 -35.05 6.35 -12.61
N VAL A 758 -35.78 6.02 -11.55
CA VAL A 758 -36.86 5.03 -11.52
C VAL A 758 -38.20 5.72 -11.27
N GLY A 759 -39.24 5.35 -12.03
CA GLY A 759 -40.63 5.72 -11.71
C GLY A 759 -41.16 4.83 -10.60
N THR A 760 -41.64 5.42 -9.49
CA THR A 760 -42.07 4.68 -8.28
C THR A 760 -43.45 4.04 -8.44
N ASP A 761 -44.24 4.52 -9.39
CA ASP A 761 -45.53 3.97 -9.83
C ASP A 761 -45.39 2.65 -10.61
N THR A 762 -44.30 2.54 -11.36
CA THR A 762 -44.04 1.46 -12.32
C THR A 762 -42.91 0.53 -11.90
N ASN A 763 -42.10 0.93 -10.90
CA ASN A 763 -40.87 0.27 -10.46
C ASN A 763 -39.89 -0.03 -11.61
N LYS A 764 -39.82 0.87 -12.59
CA LYS A 764 -38.96 0.75 -13.78
C LYS A 764 -38.00 1.92 -13.91
N VAL A 765 -36.79 1.64 -14.40
CA VAL A 765 -35.83 2.68 -14.81
C VAL A 765 -36.41 3.41 -16.02
N ILE A 766 -36.60 4.72 -15.88
CA ILE A 766 -37.15 5.63 -16.90
C ILE A 766 -36.07 6.49 -17.56
N ALA A 767 -34.92 6.71 -16.90
CA ALA A 767 -33.78 7.43 -17.45
C ALA A 767 -32.47 7.04 -16.73
N GLU A 768 -31.33 7.39 -17.34
CA GLU A 768 -29.99 7.26 -16.76
C GLU A 768 -29.26 8.62 -16.89
N VAL A 769 -28.77 9.16 -15.78
CA VAL A 769 -28.05 10.45 -15.73
C VAL A 769 -26.57 10.20 -15.56
N LYS A 770 -25.75 10.68 -16.50
CA LYS A 770 -24.29 10.57 -16.40
C LYS A 770 -23.73 11.63 -15.46
N VAL A 771 -23.02 11.20 -14.42
CA VAL A 771 -22.43 12.04 -13.37
C VAL A 771 -20.92 11.84 -13.32
N ALA A 772 -20.21 12.44 -12.35
CA ALA A 772 -18.80 12.15 -12.19
C ALA A 772 -18.58 10.71 -11.67
N PRO A 773 -17.44 10.05 -11.96
CA PRO A 773 -17.18 8.68 -11.54
C PRO A 773 -17.40 8.41 -10.04
N ASN A 774 -18.04 7.26 -9.79
CA ASN A 774 -18.24 6.65 -8.48
C ASN A 774 -19.22 7.42 -7.55
N PRO A 775 -20.50 7.57 -7.94
CA PRO A 775 -21.52 8.21 -7.10
C PRO A 775 -21.94 7.29 -5.94
N HIS A 776 -22.06 7.86 -4.74
CA HIS A 776 -22.40 7.14 -3.50
C HIS A 776 -23.74 7.53 -2.87
N TRP A 777 -24.24 8.74 -3.12
CA TRP A 777 -25.34 9.29 -2.32
C TRP A 777 -26.01 10.42 -3.08
N VAL A 778 -27.35 10.52 -3.00
CA VAL A 778 -28.12 11.59 -3.61
C VAL A 778 -28.91 12.34 -2.54
N ALA A 779 -29.01 13.66 -2.64
CA ALA A 779 -29.92 14.48 -1.85
C ALA A 779 -30.57 15.58 -2.71
N PHE A 780 -31.84 15.88 -2.46
CA PHE A 780 -32.54 16.96 -3.17
C PHE A 780 -32.40 18.30 -2.45
N SER A 781 -32.35 19.39 -3.22
CA SER A 781 -32.49 20.74 -2.70
C SER A 781 -33.82 20.95 -1.95
N ARG A 782 -33.91 22.01 -1.14
CA ARG A 782 -35.12 22.32 -0.35
C ARG A 782 -36.37 22.54 -1.21
N ASP A 783 -36.22 23.07 -2.42
CA ASP A 783 -37.30 23.24 -3.40
C ASP A 783 -37.55 21.97 -4.26
N GLY A 784 -36.65 20.99 -4.22
CA GLY A 784 -36.69 19.78 -5.04
C GLY A 784 -36.31 19.98 -6.52
N SER A 785 -35.90 21.18 -6.92
CA SER A 785 -35.52 21.49 -8.32
C SER A 785 -34.18 20.87 -8.72
N ARG A 786 -33.30 20.60 -7.76
CA ARG A 786 -31.95 20.08 -7.98
C ARG A 786 -31.69 18.83 -7.14
N ALA A 787 -30.93 17.90 -7.70
CA ALA A 787 -30.32 16.79 -6.97
C ALA A 787 -28.80 16.98 -6.89
N TYR A 788 -28.24 16.77 -5.71
CA TYR A 788 -26.80 16.81 -5.45
C TYR A 788 -26.32 15.39 -5.17
N THR A 789 -25.25 14.94 -5.83
CA THR A 789 -24.67 13.59 -5.62
C THR A 789 -23.19 13.63 -5.29
N ALA A 790 -22.79 12.89 -4.26
CA ALA A 790 -21.40 12.74 -3.84
C ALA A 790 -20.67 11.72 -4.73
N ASN A 791 -19.66 12.16 -5.49
CA ASN A 791 -18.90 11.29 -6.42
C ASN A 791 -17.51 10.99 -5.86
N HIS A 792 -17.42 9.89 -5.12
CA HIS A 792 -16.34 9.52 -4.22
C HIS A 792 -14.96 9.55 -4.88
N GLU A 793 -14.73 8.80 -5.97
CA GLU A 793 -13.41 8.75 -6.60
C GLU A 793 -13.06 10.00 -7.44
N SER A 794 -14.00 10.95 -7.55
CA SER A 794 -13.83 12.17 -8.33
C SER A 794 -13.46 13.40 -7.50
N ASN A 795 -13.71 13.39 -6.19
CA ASN A 795 -13.65 14.57 -5.30
C ASN A 795 -14.60 15.71 -5.75
N LEU A 796 -15.74 15.33 -6.34
CA LEU A 796 -16.75 16.23 -6.91
C LEU A 796 -18.13 15.91 -6.34
N VAL A 797 -18.93 16.94 -6.08
CA VAL A 797 -20.39 16.82 -5.99
C VAL A 797 -20.99 17.22 -7.34
N SER A 798 -21.81 16.37 -7.97
CA SER A 798 -22.53 16.73 -9.20
C SER A 798 -23.89 17.32 -8.84
N VAL A 799 -24.27 18.38 -9.54
CA VAL A 799 -25.58 19.05 -9.42
C VAL A 799 -26.38 18.71 -10.67
N ILE A 800 -27.59 18.17 -10.49
CA ILE A 800 -28.48 17.69 -11.56
C ILE A 800 -29.80 18.46 -11.50
N ASP A 801 -30.30 18.94 -12.62
CA ASP A 801 -31.67 19.45 -12.73
C ASP A 801 -32.67 18.29 -12.65
N THR A 802 -33.63 18.34 -11.73
CA THR A 802 -34.56 17.21 -11.55
C THR A 802 -35.61 17.13 -12.65
N THR A 803 -35.81 18.18 -13.45
CA THR A 803 -36.80 18.22 -14.55
C THR A 803 -36.17 17.76 -15.86
N THR A 804 -35.05 18.35 -16.27
CA THR A 804 -34.36 18.01 -17.53
C THR A 804 -33.46 16.79 -17.40
N LEU A 805 -33.07 16.41 -16.18
CA LEU A 805 -32.10 15.35 -15.88
C LEU A 805 -30.68 15.63 -16.39
N GLU A 806 -30.35 16.90 -16.65
CA GLU A 806 -29.02 17.34 -17.06
C GLU A 806 -28.13 17.69 -15.86
N VAL A 807 -26.82 17.45 -15.98
CA VAL A 807 -25.84 17.91 -14.97
C VAL A 807 -25.54 19.38 -15.18
N LEU A 808 -26.02 20.21 -14.27
CA LEU A 808 -25.83 21.66 -14.25
C LEU A 808 -24.40 22.08 -13.87
N ALA A 809 -23.81 21.38 -12.90
CA ALA A 809 -22.49 21.74 -12.36
C ALA A 809 -21.77 20.54 -11.71
N THR A 810 -20.46 20.69 -11.52
CA THR A 810 -19.64 19.82 -10.66
C THR A 810 -18.81 20.66 -9.69
N ILE A 811 -19.06 20.50 -8.40
CA ILE A 811 -18.50 21.29 -7.32
C ILE A 811 -17.30 20.54 -6.71
N PRO A 812 -16.07 21.09 -6.76
CA PRO A 812 -14.93 20.50 -6.06
C PRO A 812 -15.10 20.56 -4.55
N VAL A 813 -14.91 19.42 -3.89
CA VAL A 813 -15.00 19.25 -2.43
C VAL A 813 -13.73 18.58 -1.89
N GLY A 814 -13.74 18.14 -0.63
CA GLY A 814 -12.62 17.39 -0.05
C GLY A 814 -12.45 16.00 -0.67
N THR A 815 -11.37 15.32 -0.30
CA THR A 815 -11.04 13.99 -0.85
C THR A 815 -12.09 12.95 -0.45
N SER A 816 -12.57 12.19 -1.44
CA SER A 816 -13.51 11.08 -1.28
C SER A 816 -14.87 11.47 -0.66
N PRO A 817 -15.69 12.31 -1.33
CA PRO A 817 -17.04 12.65 -0.87
C PRO A 817 -17.94 11.40 -0.79
N HIS A 818 -18.61 11.18 0.34
CA HIS A 818 -19.26 9.90 0.65
C HIS A 818 -20.78 10.01 0.88
N SER A 819 -21.22 10.84 1.83
CA SER A 819 -22.64 11.12 2.12
C SER A 819 -22.92 12.61 1.99
N ILE A 820 -24.15 12.95 1.62
CA ILE A 820 -24.59 14.33 1.34
C ILE A 820 -26.02 14.56 1.85
N ALA A 821 -26.23 15.66 2.58
CA ALA A 821 -27.51 15.97 3.22
C ALA A 821 -27.89 17.45 3.02
N ALA A 822 -29.09 17.68 2.49
CA ALA A 822 -29.66 19.02 2.35
C ALA A 822 -30.18 19.55 3.68
N HIS A 823 -29.87 20.81 3.97
CA HIS A 823 -30.34 21.49 5.18
C HIS A 823 -31.87 21.70 5.10
N PRO A 824 -32.65 21.45 6.17
CA PRO A 824 -34.12 21.53 6.12
C PRO A 824 -34.65 22.94 5.77
N ASN A 825 -34.04 23.97 6.38
CA ASN A 825 -34.53 25.36 6.32
C ASN A 825 -33.69 26.32 5.44
N LEU A 826 -32.37 26.17 5.36
CA LEU A 826 -31.47 27.06 4.62
C LEU A 826 -31.15 26.53 3.21
N PRO A 827 -30.72 27.37 2.25
CA PRO A 827 -30.30 26.94 0.90
C PRO A 827 -28.90 26.31 0.92
N LEU A 828 -28.66 25.36 1.83
CA LEU A 828 -27.38 24.71 2.07
C LEU A 828 -27.47 23.19 1.87
N VAL A 829 -26.37 22.60 1.42
CA VAL A 829 -26.16 21.15 1.39
C VAL A 829 -24.80 20.87 2.01
N ALA A 830 -24.70 19.88 2.89
CA ALA A 830 -23.46 19.47 3.51
C ALA A 830 -23.03 18.08 3.01
N ASN A 831 -21.75 17.93 2.71
CA ASN A 831 -21.14 16.71 2.16
C ASN A 831 -19.94 16.28 3.01
N VAL A 832 -19.85 15.01 3.41
CA VAL A 832 -18.68 14.48 4.14
C VAL A 832 -17.63 13.91 3.19
N ASN A 833 -16.35 14.16 3.51
CA ASN A 833 -15.19 13.81 2.71
C ASN A 833 -14.36 12.74 3.46
N TYR A 834 -14.56 11.49 3.09
CA TYR A 834 -14.10 10.29 3.80
C TYR A 834 -12.58 10.23 4.02
N ASP A 835 -11.79 10.43 2.96
CA ASP A 835 -10.32 10.36 3.05
C ASP A 835 -9.71 11.66 3.61
N ALA A 836 -10.44 12.78 3.55
CA ALA A 836 -9.98 14.07 4.07
C ALA A 836 -10.26 14.27 5.57
N GLY A 837 -11.25 13.58 6.14
CA GLY A 837 -11.69 13.82 7.52
C GLY A 837 -12.34 15.20 7.71
N THR A 838 -13.12 15.64 6.71
CA THR A 838 -13.79 16.95 6.73
C THR A 838 -15.23 16.87 6.23
N MET A 839 -16.04 17.87 6.56
CA MET A 839 -17.32 18.17 5.91
C MET A 839 -17.16 19.43 5.06
N SER A 840 -17.69 19.45 3.84
CA SER A 840 -17.83 20.64 2.99
C SER A 840 -19.28 21.14 3.03
N MET A 841 -19.47 22.41 3.38
CA MET A 841 -20.76 23.10 3.33
C MET A 841 -20.88 23.80 1.97
N ILE A 842 -21.98 23.57 1.25
CA ILE A 842 -22.23 24.05 -0.11
C ILE A 842 -23.46 24.97 -0.10
N ASP A 843 -23.31 26.17 -0.64
CA ASP A 843 -24.43 27.07 -0.94
C ASP A 843 -25.09 26.66 -2.27
N THR A 844 -26.39 26.36 -2.22
CA THR A 844 -27.17 25.85 -3.37
C THR A 844 -27.62 26.94 -4.35
N THR A 845 -27.49 28.22 -3.99
CA THR A 845 -27.80 29.36 -4.88
C THR A 845 -26.61 29.71 -5.78
N THR A 846 -25.40 29.45 -5.31
CA THR A 846 -24.13 29.77 -6.00
C THR A 846 -23.34 28.54 -6.44
N ASP A 847 -23.74 27.34 -6.00
CA ASP A 847 -23.05 26.05 -6.20
C ASP A 847 -21.57 26.09 -5.78
N LYS A 848 -21.29 26.71 -4.63
CA LYS A 848 -19.94 26.90 -4.08
C LYS A 848 -19.80 26.38 -2.66
N VAL A 849 -18.62 25.85 -2.36
CA VAL A 849 -18.23 25.50 -0.99
C VAL A 849 -18.02 26.79 -0.18
N VAL A 850 -18.83 27.00 0.86
CA VAL A 850 -18.77 28.16 1.77
C VAL A 850 -18.02 27.88 3.07
N ALA A 851 -17.92 26.61 3.48
CA ALA A 851 -17.10 26.19 4.62
C ALA A 851 -16.50 24.80 4.38
N THR A 852 -15.37 24.51 5.03
CA THR A 852 -14.85 23.14 5.15
C THR A 852 -14.39 22.92 6.59
N ILE A 853 -15.06 21.99 7.27
CA ILE A 853 -15.03 21.82 8.72
C ILE A 853 -14.34 20.49 9.03
N PRO A 854 -13.26 20.46 9.84
CA PRO A 854 -12.65 19.21 10.28
C PRO A 854 -13.60 18.38 11.13
N VAL A 855 -13.61 17.06 10.91
CA VAL A 855 -14.37 16.07 11.70
C VAL A 855 -13.43 14.93 12.13
N GLY A 856 -13.97 13.77 12.48
CA GLY A 856 -13.17 12.57 12.77
C GLY A 856 -12.58 11.91 11.50
N ARG A 857 -11.93 10.76 11.70
CA ARG A 857 -11.37 9.96 10.60
C ARG A 857 -12.48 9.19 9.89
N ASN A 858 -12.40 9.12 8.57
CA ASN A 858 -13.30 8.31 7.73
C ASN A 858 -14.79 8.61 8.00
N PRO A 859 -15.24 9.87 7.83
CA PRO A 859 -16.65 10.20 7.95
C PRO A 859 -17.47 9.52 6.85
N GLN A 860 -18.40 8.67 7.26
CA GLN A 860 -19.26 7.85 6.39
C GLN A 860 -20.56 8.57 6.05
N ASP A 861 -21.18 9.20 7.06
CA ASP A 861 -22.54 9.69 6.99
C ASP A 861 -22.74 11.06 7.64
N ILE A 862 -23.76 11.79 7.20
CA ILE A 862 -24.21 13.07 7.72
C ILE A 862 -25.75 13.17 7.68
N THR A 863 -26.32 13.65 8.79
CA THR A 863 -27.72 14.11 8.83
C THR A 863 -27.84 15.43 9.57
N TRP A 864 -28.95 16.13 9.34
CA TRP A 864 -29.34 17.34 10.07
C TRP A 864 -30.33 17.01 11.20
N ALA A 865 -30.32 17.82 12.25
CA ALA A 865 -31.47 17.96 13.15
C ALA A 865 -32.68 18.50 12.36
N PRO A 866 -33.94 18.16 12.72
CA PRO A 866 -35.14 18.69 12.06
C PRO A 866 -35.23 20.22 12.08
N ASP A 867 -34.76 20.87 13.15
CA ASP A 867 -34.68 22.33 13.25
C ASP A 867 -33.59 22.95 12.33
N GLY A 868 -32.61 22.13 11.93
CA GLY A 868 -31.44 22.52 11.14
C GLY A 868 -30.32 23.21 11.92
N ARG A 869 -30.39 23.32 13.25
CA ARG A 869 -29.35 23.99 14.07
C ARG A 869 -28.07 23.17 14.16
N PHE A 870 -28.16 21.84 14.12
CA PHE A 870 -27.01 20.95 14.21
C PHE A 870 -26.94 19.95 13.06
N ALA A 871 -25.72 19.70 12.59
CA ALA A 871 -25.38 18.54 11.76
C ALA A 871 -24.66 17.49 12.61
N TYR A 872 -24.96 16.21 12.35
CA TYR A 872 -24.34 15.07 12.99
C TYR A 872 -23.58 14.25 11.95
N VAL A 873 -22.29 14.04 12.17
CA VAL A 873 -21.40 13.30 11.25
C VAL A 873 -20.89 12.03 11.91
N VAL A 874 -21.08 10.88 11.27
CA VAL A 874 -20.57 9.59 11.74
C VAL A 874 -19.15 9.37 11.22
N ASN A 875 -18.20 9.18 12.13
CA ASN A 875 -16.78 8.97 11.85
C ASN A 875 -16.37 7.52 12.11
N GLU A 876 -16.40 6.68 11.07
CA GLU A 876 -16.11 5.25 11.15
C GLU A 876 -14.73 4.99 11.77
N GLY A 877 -13.70 5.65 11.24
CA GLY A 877 -12.31 5.46 11.64
C GLY A 877 -11.96 6.10 12.98
N SER A 878 -12.90 6.81 13.63
CA SER A 878 -12.75 7.38 14.96
C SER A 878 -13.64 6.74 16.02
N ASN A 879 -14.63 5.92 15.65
CA ASN A 879 -15.69 5.43 16.54
C ASN A 879 -16.44 6.56 17.28
N THR A 880 -16.76 7.65 16.54
CA THR A 880 -17.42 8.84 17.12
C THR A 880 -18.46 9.47 16.18
N VAL A 881 -19.42 10.19 16.75
CA VAL A 881 -20.23 11.20 16.05
C VAL A 881 -19.70 12.60 16.36
N THR A 882 -19.48 13.42 15.33
CA THR A 882 -19.16 14.84 15.48
C THR A 882 -20.43 15.68 15.34
N VAL A 883 -20.65 16.61 16.26
CA VAL A 883 -21.79 17.54 16.26
C VAL A 883 -21.32 18.92 15.86
N ILE A 884 -22.00 19.57 14.92
CA ILE A 884 -21.58 20.84 14.34
C ILE A 884 -22.75 21.84 14.32
N ASP A 885 -22.54 23.03 14.88
CA ASP A 885 -23.49 24.14 14.82
C ASP A 885 -23.51 24.75 13.41
N ALA A 886 -24.68 24.74 12.78
CA ALA A 886 -24.91 25.14 11.39
C ALA A 886 -24.59 26.62 11.10
N ARG A 887 -24.76 27.47 12.12
CA ARG A 887 -24.66 28.93 12.01
C ARG A 887 -23.22 29.42 12.16
N THR A 888 -22.44 28.74 13.00
CA THR A 888 -21.06 29.10 13.35
C THR A 888 -20.01 28.23 12.64
N ASN A 889 -20.43 27.12 12.03
CA ASN A 889 -19.56 26.09 11.46
C ASN A 889 -18.53 25.54 12.46
N GLN A 890 -18.85 25.56 13.76
CA GLN A 890 -18.00 25.04 14.83
C GLN A 890 -18.45 23.64 15.26
N VAL A 891 -17.46 22.78 15.53
CA VAL A 891 -17.68 21.51 16.21
C VAL A 891 -18.01 21.79 17.67
N THR A 892 -19.21 21.40 18.11
CA THR A 892 -19.68 21.61 19.48
C THR A 892 -19.46 20.39 20.37
N ALA A 893 -19.49 19.19 19.80
CA ALA A 893 -19.20 17.94 20.51
C ALA A 893 -18.55 16.89 19.60
N THR A 894 -17.90 15.91 20.21
CA THR A 894 -17.51 14.65 19.57
C THR A 894 -17.81 13.52 20.54
N ILE A 895 -18.83 12.74 20.22
CA ILE A 895 -19.45 11.76 21.09
C ILE A 895 -18.92 10.37 20.73
N PRO A 896 -18.39 9.56 21.66
CA PRO A 896 -18.00 8.18 21.37
C PRO A 896 -19.21 7.28 21.12
N THR A 897 -19.09 6.31 20.22
CA THR A 897 -20.13 5.34 19.88
C THR A 897 -19.62 3.91 20.04
N GLY A 898 -20.34 2.92 19.50
CA GLY A 898 -19.79 1.57 19.30
C GLY A 898 -18.71 1.52 18.21
N SER A 899 -18.22 0.30 17.95
CA SER A 899 -17.15 0.06 16.98
C SER A 899 -17.65 0.11 15.55
N ARG A 900 -16.89 0.81 14.70
CA ARG A 900 -17.15 1.01 13.26
C ARG A 900 -18.55 1.58 13.00
N PRO A 901 -18.87 2.80 13.50
CA PRO A 901 -20.14 3.44 13.24
C PRO A 901 -20.24 3.82 11.75
N THR A 902 -21.40 3.60 11.13
CA THR A 902 -21.56 3.65 9.66
C THR A 902 -22.68 4.54 9.15
N SER A 903 -23.73 4.78 9.93
CA SER A 903 -24.82 5.69 9.57
C SER A 903 -25.51 6.28 10.78
N ILE A 904 -26.27 7.35 10.60
CA ILE A 904 -27.08 7.99 11.64
C ILE A 904 -28.45 8.43 11.11
N ALA A 905 -29.50 8.15 11.88
CA ALA A 905 -30.85 8.65 11.60
C ALA A 905 -31.41 9.38 12.83
N VAL A 906 -31.91 10.61 12.62
CA VAL A 906 -32.55 11.44 13.65
C VAL A 906 -34.07 11.26 13.58
N LEU A 907 -34.75 11.23 14.73
CA LEU A 907 -36.21 11.21 14.79
C LEU A 907 -36.80 12.53 14.26
N PRO A 908 -37.95 12.50 13.55
CA PRO A 908 -38.66 13.72 13.11
C PRO A 908 -39.04 14.68 14.24
N ASN A 909 -39.13 14.19 15.48
CA ASN A 909 -39.42 15.00 16.67
C ASN A 909 -38.17 15.66 17.29
N GLY A 910 -36.97 15.49 16.72
CA GLY A 910 -35.73 16.09 17.20
C GLY A 910 -35.18 15.54 18.52
N ARG A 911 -35.85 14.58 19.18
CA ARG A 911 -35.49 14.15 20.55
C ARG A 911 -34.35 13.13 20.60
N GLN A 912 -34.30 12.21 19.65
CA GLN A 912 -33.31 11.12 19.63
C GLN A 912 -32.70 10.90 18.24
N ALA A 913 -31.50 10.34 18.22
CA ALA A 913 -30.88 9.76 17.03
C ALA A 913 -30.37 8.35 17.28
N TYR A 914 -30.27 7.56 16.20
CA TYR A 914 -29.75 6.20 16.19
C TYR A 914 -28.52 6.11 15.31
N VAL A 915 -27.43 5.58 15.84
CA VAL A 915 -26.15 5.39 15.12
C VAL A 915 -25.87 3.90 14.94
N SER A 916 -25.66 3.42 13.70
CA SER A 916 -25.40 2.00 13.43
C SER A 916 -23.93 1.62 13.61
N ASN A 917 -23.63 0.75 14.57
CA ASN A 917 -22.27 0.28 14.87
C ASN A 917 -22.01 -1.10 14.23
N LEU A 918 -21.34 -1.10 13.08
CA LEU A 918 -21.26 -2.26 12.19
C LEU A 918 -20.54 -3.45 12.84
N ASP A 919 -19.49 -3.23 13.64
CA ASP A 919 -18.75 -4.30 14.32
C ASP A 919 -19.31 -4.67 15.70
N SER A 920 -20.06 -3.77 16.34
CA SER A 920 -20.67 -4.04 17.64
C SER A 920 -22.03 -4.75 17.55
N GLY A 921 -22.68 -4.75 16.38
CA GLY A 921 -24.01 -5.36 16.23
C GLY A 921 -25.15 -4.52 16.84
N THR A 922 -24.87 -3.26 17.20
CA THR A 922 -25.77 -2.38 17.97
C THR A 922 -26.16 -1.12 17.21
N LEU A 923 -27.28 -0.52 17.63
CA LEU A 923 -27.48 0.93 17.52
C LEU A 923 -27.03 1.60 18.82
N THR A 924 -26.35 2.75 18.73
CA THR A 924 -26.21 3.70 19.84
C THR A 924 -27.34 4.72 19.77
N VAL A 925 -28.04 4.95 20.87
CA VAL A 925 -29.04 6.03 20.99
C VAL A 925 -28.34 7.30 21.48
N LEU A 926 -28.62 8.43 20.84
CA LEU A 926 -28.22 9.77 21.28
C LEU A 926 -29.47 10.53 21.71
N GLU A 927 -29.46 11.09 22.93
CA GLU A 927 -30.48 12.03 23.40
C GLU A 927 -30.08 13.44 22.95
N LEU A 928 -30.84 14.00 22.01
CA LEU A 928 -30.52 15.27 21.36
C LEU A 928 -31.10 16.49 22.10
N THR A 929 -32.06 16.26 23.00
CA THR A 929 -32.65 17.28 23.89
C THR A 929 -32.14 17.06 25.31
N GLY A 930 -31.76 18.14 26.00
CA GLY A 930 -31.30 18.12 27.40
C GLY A 930 -32.40 18.42 28.41
#